data_AF-A0A5N5LXA9-F1
#
_entry.id   AF-A0A5N5LXA9-F1
#
_cell.length_a   1.000
_cell.length_b   1.000
_cell.length_c   1.000
_cell.angle_alpha   90.00
_cell.angle_beta   90.00
_cell.angle_gamma   90.00
#
_symmetry.space_group_name_H-M   'P 1'
#
loop_
_entity.id
_entity.type
_entity.pdbx_description
1 polymer ?
#
loop_
_entity_poly.entity_id
_entity_poly.type
_entity_poly.pdbx_seq_one_letter_code
_entity_poly.pdbx_strand_id
1 'polypeptide(L)'
;MATLLAKPRMLESLTSNNPPRRVQEEYCILQVRELNTFDDKSIVASLQRGSEGRPKGVLGRHYGLTRYFPWMTKRFNLTSESVFACLSGIAHDPIQRDIMTPLFLGAQLLIPAKEDIRQYERLSEWMDLWSPTTAHLTPAMGQILVGGATAKAVSYFEIPSAAEDPTALDSLGDTVPAGWGMQNVQVLVVSQSDRTKMCGVGEVGEIYIRAAGLAEGYLGDTVKTKEKFIENWYIDNAKMYRTGDLGQYLPSGAVRISSRIDSQVKIRGFRIELNEIDANLGGSPLIRDCKALVRRDRNEEPTLVSHIVPEIDDMAYLKRFRRMQAEVRDHLRTRLPAHSVPSIYTMLQKLPLSPNGKVDSPNLPFPDAAERMEDASEEDLKSWEALSETEKTMASQWSTLIPGLNAKTVKPESTFFNCGGHSLLAQQHILNIRKNFGADITIPVLYENPTLRDLSAQVDGLRSGQTVTVDKTTKTAYAKSFDELVNTLDAKYQGADPAALSPSSGATFFLTGATGFLGACLVKDILDRENTKLIAHIRGAKDLGFAKDRLTRSLKGYGLWQDAWADRIVCVLGELFKPRLGLDDASWKHMMRSNVLSTIDAMKLCNGGKAKLFSFVSSTSTLDTDHYVHLSDEQTATGRGAVSEQLIWEAGKRGLRGAFVRPGYILGSCHSGASNTDDFLVPFWKGCVQLGVRPLIVNSVNAIPVDHVAKVFVASALNPLPGVNVVHVTAHPRLRMNEFLSALGYYGYNVPEVDYDVWKTKLENFVSAGSTEKDQEQSALMPLFHMATSNLPLSTHAPELDDRNAVAVLKADADRWTGVDDSAGEGITREDIERYLRFLAEIKFMPWPTGRGRELPPIPADIVQAQAQWGLGGRDGAA
;
A
#
# COMPACT_ATOMS: atom_id res chain seq x y z
N MET A 1 0.75 -16.73 -28.27
CA MET A 1 1.90 -16.60 -27.34
C MET A 1 2.42 -17.95 -26.84
N ALA A 2 1.61 -18.80 -26.18
CA ALA A 2 2.07 -20.09 -25.62
C ALA A 2 2.90 -20.96 -26.59
N THR A 3 2.56 -20.99 -27.88
CA THR A 3 3.26 -21.79 -28.91
C THR A 3 4.68 -21.30 -29.25
N LEU A 4 5.01 -20.04 -28.99
CA LEU A 4 6.34 -19.46 -29.24
C LEU A 4 7.31 -19.77 -28.09
N LEU A 5 6.78 -19.85 -26.86
CA LEU A 5 7.51 -20.27 -25.65
C LEU A 5 7.77 -21.79 -25.61
N ALA A 6 7.19 -22.57 -26.54
CA ALA A 6 7.22 -24.03 -26.54
C ALA A 6 8.29 -24.67 -27.45
N LYS A 7 9.21 -23.89 -28.06
CA LYS A 7 10.32 -24.43 -28.88
C LYS A 7 11.63 -24.49 -28.07
N PRO A 8 12.14 -25.67 -27.67
CA PRO A 8 13.22 -25.80 -26.67
C PRO A 8 14.65 -25.41 -27.11
N ARG A 9 14.84 -24.58 -28.15
CA ARG A 9 16.16 -24.38 -28.81
C ARG A 9 16.54 -22.92 -29.12
N MET A 10 15.80 -21.91 -28.66
CA MET A 10 16.16 -20.49 -28.84
C MET A 10 16.20 -19.68 -27.51
N LEU A 11 16.35 -20.37 -26.39
CA LEU A 11 16.49 -19.75 -25.07
C LEU A 11 17.88 -20.06 -24.51
N GLU A 12 18.79 -19.09 -24.58
CA GLU A 12 19.99 -19.08 -23.73
C GLU A 12 19.71 -18.24 -22.48
N SER A 13 19.78 -18.84 -21.29
CA SER A 13 19.91 -18.08 -20.05
C SER A 13 21.32 -17.53 -19.97
N LEU A 14 21.49 -16.21 -19.99
CA LEU A 14 22.82 -15.60 -19.90
C LEU A 14 23.40 -15.75 -18.49
N THR A 15 24.30 -16.73 -18.33
CA THR A 15 25.04 -17.03 -17.10
C THR A 15 26.32 -16.19 -16.96
N SER A 16 26.28 -14.91 -17.36
CA SER A 16 27.45 -14.01 -17.33
C SER A 16 27.11 -12.59 -16.86
N ASN A 17 26.46 -12.48 -15.70
CA ASN A 17 26.65 -11.42 -14.69
C ASN A 17 25.65 -11.67 -13.54
N ASN A 18 26.09 -12.40 -12.51
CA ASN A 18 25.21 -13.06 -11.53
C ASN A 18 24.29 -12.13 -10.72
N PRO A 19 22.95 -12.24 -10.89
CA PRO A 19 22.01 -11.99 -9.80
C PRO A 19 22.04 -13.17 -8.81
N PRO A 20 21.41 -13.04 -7.64
CA PRO A 20 21.39 -14.10 -6.62
C PRO A 20 20.46 -15.27 -6.97
N ARG A 21 20.88 -16.48 -6.60
CA ARG A 21 20.20 -17.75 -6.92
C ARG A 21 18.70 -17.83 -6.57
N ARG A 22 18.21 -17.05 -5.61
CA ARG A 22 16.80 -17.08 -5.18
C ARG A 22 15.85 -16.31 -6.11
N VAL A 23 16.38 -15.46 -6.99
CA VAL A 23 15.57 -14.68 -7.95
C VAL A 23 15.15 -15.54 -9.16
N GLN A 24 15.89 -16.61 -9.46
CA GLN A 24 15.66 -17.47 -10.63
C GLN A 24 14.43 -18.38 -10.54
N GLU A 25 13.86 -18.59 -9.35
CA GLU A 25 12.70 -19.48 -9.14
C GLU A 25 11.35 -18.73 -9.13
N GLU A 26 11.35 -17.41 -8.90
CA GLU A 26 10.12 -16.58 -8.88
C GLU A 26 10.06 -15.51 -9.99
N TYR A 27 11.19 -15.09 -10.56
CA TYR A 27 11.25 -13.99 -11.55
C TYR A 27 11.94 -14.42 -12.85
N CYS A 28 11.25 -14.23 -13.97
CA CYS A 28 11.72 -14.65 -15.28
C CYS A 28 12.51 -13.51 -15.96
N ILE A 29 13.84 -13.50 -15.81
CA ILE A 29 14.73 -12.59 -16.54
C ILE A 29 15.05 -13.23 -17.90
N LEU A 30 14.54 -12.63 -18.98
CA LEU A 30 14.77 -13.09 -20.35
C LEU A 30 15.72 -12.14 -21.07
N GLN A 31 16.83 -12.68 -21.58
CA GLN A 31 17.74 -11.96 -22.47
C GLN A 31 17.93 -12.80 -23.74
N VAL A 32 17.21 -12.45 -24.80
CA VAL A 32 17.19 -13.22 -26.06
C VAL A 32 18.23 -12.67 -27.02
N ARG A 33 19.14 -13.54 -27.47
CA ARG A 33 20.08 -13.23 -28.55
C ARG A 33 19.42 -13.52 -29.90
N GLU A 34 19.29 -12.47 -30.72
CA GLU A 34 18.84 -12.46 -32.12
C GLU A 34 17.49 -13.12 -32.46
N LEU A 35 16.43 -12.31 -32.55
CA LEU A 35 15.18 -12.65 -33.25
C LEU A 35 15.21 -12.16 -34.71
N ASN A 36 16.12 -12.72 -35.52
CA ASN A 36 16.36 -12.26 -36.90
C ASN A 36 15.28 -12.69 -37.94
N THR A 37 14.25 -13.46 -37.56
CA THR A 37 13.12 -13.80 -38.47
C THR A 37 11.76 -13.85 -37.76
N PHE A 38 10.90 -12.86 -38.02
CA PHE A 38 9.45 -12.96 -37.78
C PHE A 38 8.77 -13.46 -39.07
N ASP A 39 8.37 -14.73 -39.11
CA ASP A 39 7.61 -15.31 -40.22
C ASP A 39 6.18 -14.74 -40.26
N ASP A 40 5.67 -14.42 -41.45
CA ASP A 40 4.44 -13.62 -41.68
C ASP A 40 3.12 -14.38 -41.38
N LYS A 41 3.23 -15.55 -40.75
CA LYS A 41 2.14 -16.54 -40.55
C LYS A 41 1.63 -16.63 -39.12
N SER A 42 2.27 -15.99 -38.15
CA SER A 42 1.85 -16.07 -36.74
C SER A 42 0.75 -15.05 -36.41
N ILE A 43 -0.43 -15.58 -36.06
CA ILE A 43 -1.59 -14.82 -35.63
C ILE A 43 -1.46 -14.44 -34.16
N VAL A 44 -1.65 -13.17 -33.85
CA VAL A 44 -1.83 -12.66 -32.49
C VAL A 44 -3.31 -12.37 -32.27
N ALA A 45 -3.92 -13.09 -31.34
CA ALA A 45 -5.29 -12.81 -30.89
C ALA A 45 -5.26 -12.05 -29.57
N SER A 46 -5.87 -10.86 -29.52
CA SER A 46 -6.20 -10.16 -28.27
C SER A 46 -7.72 -10.12 -28.08
N LEU A 47 -8.20 -10.40 -26.86
CA LEU A 47 -9.62 -10.37 -26.54
C LEU A 47 -9.99 -8.98 -26.02
N GLN A 48 -10.76 -8.23 -26.82
CA GLN A 48 -11.31 -6.94 -26.44
C GLN A 48 -12.81 -7.06 -26.12
N ARG A 49 -13.32 -6.20 -25.23
CA ARG A 49 -14.76 -6.14 -24.95
C ARG A 49 -15.53 -5.71 -26.19
N GLY A 50 -16.71 -6.28 -26.37
CA GLY A 50 -17.53 -6.06 -27.56
C GLY A 50 -18.83 -5.35 -27.23
N SER A 51 -19.21 -4.41 -28.09
CA SER A 51 -20.51 -3.71 -28.15
C SER A 51 -21.78 -4.60 -28.17
N GLU A 52 -21.66 -5.93 -28.10
CA GLU A 52 -22.73 -6.93 -28.20
C GLU A 52 -22.69 -7.95 -27.04
N GLY A 53 -22.04 -7.62 -25.93
CA GLY A 53 -21.95 -8.52 -24.76
C GLY A 53 -20.98 -9.70 -24.89
N ARG A 54 -20.42 -9.94 -26.09
CA ARG A 54 -19.43 -10.99 -26.36
C ARG A 54 -18.02 -10.40 -26.57
N PRO A 55 -16.95 -11.02 -26.02
CA PRO A 55 -15.59 -10.58 -26.28
C PRO A 55 -15.23 -10.80 -27.76
N LYS A 56 -14.65 -9.78 -28.39
CA LYS A 56 -14.18 -9.80 -29.78
C LYS A 56 -12.70 -10.13 -29.77
N GLY A 57 -12.31 -11.23 -30.42
CA GLY A 57 -10.89 -11.49 -30.71
C GLY A 57 -10.43 -10.59 -31.86
N VAL A 58 -9.44 -9.74 -31.67
CA VAL A 58 -8.77 -9.01 -32.76
C VAL A 58 -7.66 -9.87 -33.32
N LEU A 59 -7.67 -10.14 -34.63
CA LEU A 59 -6.66 -10.94 -35.33
C LEU A 59 -5.58 -10.01 -35.92
N GLY A 60 -4.42 -9.96 -35.28
CA GLY A 60 -3.25 -9.23 -35.78
C GLY A 60 -2.16 -10.16 -36.34
N ARG A 61 -1.28 -9.61 -37.18
CA ARG A 61 0.00 -10.22 -37.55
C ARG A 61 1.16 -9.54 -36.85
N HIS A 62 2.25 -10.28 -36.63
CA HIS A 62 3.50 -9.70 -36.15
C HIS A 62 4.11 -8.65 -37.11
N TYR A 63 3.72 -8.62 -38.40
CA TYR A 63 4.17 -7.60 -39.36
C TYR A 63 3.89 -6.15 -38.91
N GLY A 64 2.82 -5.88 -38.15
CA GLY A 64 2.60 -4.53 -37.60
C GLY A 64 3.69 -4.12 -36.60
N LEU A 65 4.21 -5.08 -35.83
CA LEU A 65 5.22 -4.87 -34.81
C LEU A 65 6.60 -4.57 -35.40
N THR A 66 6.95 -5.13 -36.57
CA THR A 66 8.23 -4.87 -37.26
C THR A 66 8.36 -3.43 -37.78
N ARG A 67 7.24 -2.70 -37.90
CA ARG A 67 7.21 -1.25 -38.17
C ARG A 67 7.17 -0.41 -36.88
N TYR A 68 6.56 -0.96 -35.83
CA TYR A 68 6.41 -0.29 -34.54
C TYR A 68 7.73 -0.17 -33.77
N PHE A 69 8.49 -1.26 -33.60
CA PHE A 69 9.71 -1.23 -32.78
C PHE A 69 10.79 -0.28 -33.32
N PRO A 70 11.14 -0.24 -34.62
CA PRO A 70 12.14 0.71 -35.12
C PRO A 70 11.73 2.17 -34.93
N TRP A 71 10.44 2.48 -35.08
CA TRP A 71 9.92 3.82 -34.78
C TRP A 71 10.04 4.15 -33.29
N MET A 72 9.61 3.23 -32.42
CA MET A 72 9.64 3.41 -30.96
C MET A 72 11.08 3.59 -30.46
N THR A 73 12.00 2.75 -30.94
CA THR A 73 13.45 2.82 -30.68
C THR A 73 13.99 4.21 -31.00
N LYS A 74 13.72 4.70 -32.22
CA LYS A 74 14.20 6.01 -32.67
C LYS A 74 13.49 7.19 -31.98
N ARG A 75 12.20 7.04 -31.62
CA ARG A 75 11.40 8.13 -31.03
C ARG A 75 11.78 8.39 -29.58
N PHE A 76 12.07 7.36 -28.80
CA PHE A 76 12.35 7.45 -27.36
C PHE A 76 13.81 7.09 -27.02
N ASN A 77 14.71 7.15 -28.02
CA ASN A 77 16.15 6.88 -27.90
C ASN A 77 16.50 5.56 -27.14
N LEU A 78 15.71 4.51 -27.36
CA LEU A 78 15.86 3.24 -26.66
C LEU A 78 17.04 2.43 -27.22
N THR A 79 17.73 1.68 -26.38
CA THR A 79 18.92 0.91 -26.76
C THR A 79 18.88 -0.51 -26.17
N SER A 80 19.88 -1.33 -26.47
CA SER A 80 20.12 -2.62 -25.80
C SER A 80 20.46 -2.49 -24.31
N GLU A 81 20.72 -1.28 -23.81
CA GLU A 81 21.01 -1.01 -22.40
C GLU A 81 19.75 -0.58 -21.61
N SER A 82 18.63 -0.35 -22.30
CA SER A 82 17.37 0.00 -21.64
C SER A 82 16.81 -1.16 -20.79
N VAL A 83 16.19 -0.82 -19.66
CA VAL A 83 15.59 -1.77 -18.72
C VAL A 83 14.07 -1.51 -18.65
N PHE A 84 13.29 -2.45 -19.17
CA PHE A 84 11.84 -2.31 -19.33
C PHE A 84 11.06 -2.95 -18.16
N ALA A 85 10.09 -2.23 -17.60
CA ALA A 85 9.11 -2.78 -16.65
C ALA A 85 7.83 -3.26 -17.36
N CYS A 86 7.52 -4.56 -17.23
CA CYS A 86 6.31 -5.19 -17.76
C CYS A 86 5.13 -5.03 -16.80
N LEU A 87 4.53 -3.84 -16.76
CA LEU A 87 3.35 -3.56 -15.92
C LEU A 87 2.01 -3.89 -16.61
N SER A 88 2.02 -4.12 -17.92
CA SER A 88 0.80 -4.45 -18.66
C SER A 88 0.29 -5.86 -18.33
N GLY A 89 -0.98 -5.97 -17.95
CA GLY A 89 -1.61 -7.27 -17.70
C GLY A 89 -1.74 -8.12 -18.97
N ILE A 90 -1.59 -9.45 -18.82
CA ILE A 90 -1.51 -10.43 -19.93
C ILE A 90 -2.73 -10.47 -20.88
N ALA A 91 -3.87 -9.94 -20.46
CA ALA A 91 -5.08 -9.83 -21.29
C ALA A 91 -5.12 -8.57 -22.18
N HIS A 92 -4.18 -7.63 -22.02
CA HIS A 92 -4.18 -6.34 -22.70
C HIS A 92 -3.11 -6.26 -23.79
N ASP A 93 -3.44 -5.64 -24.92
CA ASP A 93 -2.54 -5.48 -26.06
C ASP A 93 -1.19 -4.77 -25.79
N PRO A 94 -1.06 -3.83 -24.84
CA PRO A 94 0.24 -3.20 -24.55
C PRO A 94 1.30 -4.17 -23.99
N ILE A 95 0.92 -5.37 -23.50
CA ILE A 95 1.91 -6.39 -23.11
C ILE A 95 2.76 -6.86 -24.32
N GLN A 96 2.22 -6.77 -25.54
CA GLN A 96 2.98 -7.09 -26.75
C GLN A 96 4.14 -6.14 -26.94
N ARG A 97 3.95 -4.83 -26.67
CA ARG A 97 5.03 -3.84 -26.64
C ARG A 97 5.99 -4.13 -25.49
N ASP A 98 5.46 -4.25 -24.26
CA ASP A 98 6.30 -4.36 -23.06
C ASP A 98 7.23 -5.57 -23.11
N ILE A 99 6.78 -6.68 -23.70
CA ILE A 99 7.61 -7.87 -23.90
C ILE A 99 8.46 -7.78 -25.17
N MET A 100 7.88 -7.45 -26.33
CA MET A 100 8.59 -7.63 -27.61
C MET A 100 9.56 -6.50 -27.94
N THR A 101 9.37 -5.28 -27.43
CA THR A 101 10.31 -4.16 -27.65
C THR A 101 11.69 -4.46 -27.04
N PRO A 102 11.84 -4.84 -25.76
CA PRO A 102 13.14 -5.24 -25.22
C PRO A 102 13.73 -6.46 -25.94
N LEU A 103 12.91 -7.47 -26.26
CA LEU A 103 13.38 -8.66 -26.99
C LEU A 103 13.88 -8.33 -28.41
N PHE A 104 13.33 -7.31 -29.07
CA PHE A 104 13.80 -6.82 -30.36
C PHE A 104 15.12 -6.04 -30.23
N LEU A 105 15.32 -5.33 -29.11
CA LEU A 105 16.52 -4.53 -28.84
C LEU A 105 17.68 -5.32 -28.20
N GLY A 106 17.43 -6.53 -27.69
CA GLY A 106 18.36 -7.23 -26.79
C GLY A 106 18.44 -6.60 -25.39
N ALA A 107 17.46 -5.75 -25.06
CA ALA A 107 17.37 -4.99 -23.82
C ALA A 107 16.76 -5.82 -22.67
N GLN A 108 16.94 -5.37 -21.42
CA GLN A 108 16.48 -6.13 -20.25
C GLN A 108 14.96 -5.96 -20.03
N LEU A 109 14.28 -7.06 -19.71
CA LEU A 109 12.87 -7.08 -19.32
C LEU A 109 12.72 -7.52 -17.86
N LEU A 110 11.95 -6.76 -17.10
CA LEU A 110 11.60 -7.01 -15.70
C LEU A 110 10.10 -7.20 -15.57
N ILE A 111 9.69 -8.23 -14.82
CA ILE A 111 8.28 -8.61 -14.63
C ILE A 111 8.01 -8.63 -13.12
N PRO A 112 7.20 -7.71 -12.56
CA PRO A 112 6.91 -7.69 -11.12
C PRO A 112 6.00 -8.86 -10.71
N ALA A 113 6.01 -9.21 -9.42
CA ALA A 113 5.02 -10.12 -8.88
C ALA A 113 3.62 -9.47 -8.84
N LYS A 114 2.58 -10.30 -8.82
CA LYS A 114 1.18 -9.85 -8.85
C LYS A 114 0.81 -9.04 -7.60
N GLU A 115 1.48 -9.34 -6.49
CA GLU A 115 1.33 -8.73 -5.18
C GLU A 115 1.91 -7.31 -5.18
N ASP A 116 3.06 -7.11 -5.85
CA ASP A 116 3.71 -5.81 -5.99
C ASP A 116 2.89 -4.86 -6.87
N ILE A 117 2.23 -5.36 -7.93
CA ILE A 117 1.35 -4.55 -8.80
C ILE A 117 0.05 -4.14 -8.08
N ARG A 118 -0.36 -4.85 -7.03
CA ARG A 118 -1.66 -4.67 -6.34
C ARG A 118 -1.65 -3.65 -5.21
N GLN A 119 -0.47 -3.27 -4.71
CA GLN A 119 -0.29 -2.32 -3.62
C GLN A 119 0.68 -1.25 -4.10
N TYR A 120 0.24 0.00 -4.16
CA TYR A 120 0.98 1.07 -4.85
C TYR A 120 2.33 1.36 -4.20
N GLU A 121 2.40 1.20 -2.88
CA GLU A 121 3.59 1.32 -2.06
C GLU A 121 4.64 0.28 -2.48
N ARG A 122 4.21 -0.97 -2.68
CA ARG A 122 5.09 -2.08 -3.12
C ARG A 122 5.51 -1.95 -4.57
N LEU A 123 4.65 -1.39 -5.42
CA LEU A 123 5.04 -1.05 -6.79
C LEU A 123 6.12 0.04 -6.81
N SER A 124 6.06 1.02 -5.91
CA SER A 124 7.09 2.03 -5.73
C SER A 124 8.40 1.43 -5.23
N GLU A 125 8.36 0.62 -4.16
CA GLU A 125 9.53 -0.12 -3.66
C GLU A 125 10.18 -1.01 -4.74
N TRP A 126 9.35 -1.65 -5.58
CA TRP A 126 9.83 -2.46 -6.71
C TRP A 126 10.48 -1.60 -7.80
N MET A 127 9.90 -0.44 -8.13
CA MET A 127 10.49 0.51 -9.09
C MET A 127 11.85 1.04 -8.60
N ASP A 128 11.97 1.40 -7.32
CA ASP A 128 13.24 1.85 -6.75
C ASP A 128 14.29 0.73 -6.74
N LEU A 129 13.92 -0.46 -6.26
CA LEU A 129 14.82 -1.62 -6.15
C LEU A 129 15.40 -2.04 -7.50
N TRP A 130 14.56 -2.06 -8.54
CA TRP A 130 14.95 -2.55 -9.86
C TRP A 130 15.34 -1.46 -10.86
N SER A 131 15.04 -0.19 -10.55
CA SER A 131 15.40 1.00 -11.32
C SER A 131 15.21 0.86 -12.85
N PRO A 132 14.02 0.47 -13.35
CA PRO A 132 13.78 0.34 -14.78
C PRO A 132 13.90 1.70 -15.48
N THR A 133 14.72 1.78 -16.53
CA THR A 133 14.88 3.01 -17.33
C THR A 133 13.64 3.32 -18.18
N THR A 134 12.73 2.36 -18.35
CA THR A 134 11.56 2.50 -19.22
C THR A 134 10.36 1.75 -18.63
N ALA A 135 9.33 2.50 -18.24
CA ALA A 135 8.08 1.94 -17.75
C ALA A 135 6.90 2.53 -18.53
N HIS A 136 5.86 1.73 -18.75
CA HIS A 136 4.63 2.19 -19.38
C HIS A 136 3.49 2.16 -18.38
N LEU A 137 2.98 3.34 -18.04
CA LEU A 137 1.96 3.51 -17.02
C LEU A 137 0.58 3.79 -17.65
N THR A 138 -0.48 3.34 -16.99
CA THR A 138 -1.81 3.95 -17.20
C THR A 138 -1.85 5.30 -16.50
N PRO A 139 -2.72 6.25 -16.89
CA PRO A 139 -2.80 7.56 -16.23
C PRO A 139 -3.02 7.46 -14.71
N ALA A 140 -3.82 6.50 -14.24
CA ALA A 140 -4.02 6.26 -12.81
C ALA A 140 -2.75 5.78 -12.09
N MET A 141 -1.94 4.94 -12.73
CA MET A 141 -0.66 4.50 -12.16
C MET A 141 0.38 5.63 -12.18
N GLY A 142 0.40 6.46 -13.23
CA GLY A 142 1.26 7.65 -13.32
C GLY A 142 0.91 8.72 -12.28
N GLN A 143 -0.38 8.93 -12.00
CA GLN A 143 -0.83 9.83 -10.93
C GLN A 143 -0.26 9.45 -9.57
N ILE A 144 -0.27 8.16 -9.25
CA ILE A 144 0.14 7.65 -7.94
C ILE A 144 1.67 7.55 -7.83
N LEU A 145 2.36 7.10 -8.88
CA LEU A 145 3.82 6.91 -8.87
C LEU A 145 4.63 8.19 -9.10
N VAL A 146 4.03 9.26 -9.64
CA VAL A 146 4.74 10.51 -10.00
C VAL A 146 4.12 11.74 -9.31
N GLY A 147 3.25 11.54 -8.31
CA GLY A 147 2.87 12.59 -7.35
C GLY A 147 2.21 13.86 -7.92
N GLY A 148 1.48 13.79 -9.05
CA GLY A 148 0.80 15.00 -9.57
C GLY A 148 0.18 14.95 -10.98
N ALA A 149 0.34 13.89 -11.77
CA ALA A 149 0.01 13.90 -13.20
C ALA A 149 -1.52 13.89 -13.54
N THR A 150 -2.20 15.04 -13.54
CA THR A 150 -3.66 15.18 -13.84
C THR A 150 -4.08 14.90 -15.30
N ALA A 151 -3.15 14.53 -16.17
CA ALA A 151 -3.31 14.44 -17.62
C ALA A 151 -4.33 13.39 -18.12
N LYS A 152 -5.38 13.84 -18.82
CA LYS A 152 -6.29 12.97 -19.62
C LYS A 152 -5.67 12.60 -20.97
N ALA A 153 -4.63 11.77 -20.97
CA ALA A 153 -3.93 11.34 -22.18
C ALA A 153 -4.47 10.05 -22.81
N VAL A 154 -4.41 9.94 -24.15
CA VAL A 154 -4.74 8.73 -24.92
C VAL A 154 -3.63 8.40 -25.95
N SER A 155 -2.42 8.92 -25.76
CA SER A 155 -1.27 8.66 -26.65
C SER A 155 0.06 8.62 -25.91
N TYR A 156 1.09 8.20 -26.62
CA TYR A 156 2.45 7.94 -26.11
C TYR A 156 3.22 9.24 -25.94
N PHE A 157 3.08 9.86 -24.76
CA PHE A 157 3.91 11.00 -24.37
C PHE A 157 5.14 10.52 -23.61
N GLU A 158 6.28 11.07 -24.02
CA GLU A 158 7.51 11.03 -23.26
C GLU A 158 7.35 12.05 -22.13
N ILE A 159 7.38 11.56 -20.89
CA ILE A 159 7.53 12.40 -19.71
C ILE A 159 8.98 12.19 -19.29
N PRO A 160 9.86 13.20 -19.42
CA PRO A 160 11.24 13.08 -18.96
C PRO A 160 11.25 12.83 -17.45
N SER A 161 12.37 12.31 -16.93
CA SER A 161 12.51 12.17 -15.48
C SER A 161 12.43 13.55 -14.82
N ALA A 162 11.90 13.64 -13.60
CA ALA A 162 11.98 14.88 -12.81
C ALA A 162 13.44 15.33 -12.55
N ALA A 163 14.42 14.43 -12.71
CA ALA A 163 15.84 14.76 -12.68
C ALA A 163 16.39 15.37 -13.99
N GLU A 164 15.66 15.23 -15.11
CA GLU A 164 15.99 15.76 -16.43
C GLU A 164 15.22 17.05 -16.73
N ASP A 165 13.92 17.07 -16.40
CA ASP A 165 13.10 18.28 -16.37
C ASP A 165 12.06 18.19 -15.22
N PRO A 166 12.30 18.90 -14.09
CA PRO A 166 11.38 18.89 -12.94
C PRO A 166 10.06 19.62 -13.22
N THR A 167 9.97 20.42 -14.30
CA THR A 167 8.79 21.22 -14.66
C THR A 167 7.95 20.61 -15.79
N ALA A 168 8.39 19.48 -16.37
CA ALA A 168 7.72 18.84 -17.49
C ALA A 168 6.25 18.51 -17.20
N LEU A 169 5.94 18.10 -15.97
CA LEU A 169 4.57 17.78 -15.54
C LEU A 169 3.69 19.03 -15.43
N ASP A 170 4.21 20.12 -14.87
CA ASP A 170 3.50 21.40 -14.74
C ASP A 170 3.18 22.04 -16.10
N SER A 171 3.95 21.71 -17.13
CA SER A 171 3.73 22.16 -18.51
C SER A 171 2.58 21.41 -19.23
N LEU A 172 2.09 20.30 -18.69
CA LEU A 172 1.02 19.49 -19.29
C LEU A 172 -0.37 20.02 -18.91
N GLY A 173 -1.03 20.72 -19.84
CA GLY A 173 -2.42 21.12 -19.67
C GLY A 173 -3.40 19.94 -19.58
N ASP A 174 -4.60 20.20 -19.02
CA ASP A 174 -5.66 19.22 -18.68
C ASP A 174 -6.02 18.16 -19.74
N THR A 175 -5.75 18.44 -21.01
CA THR A 175 -6.01 17.53 -22.13
C THR A 175 -4.82 17.51 -23.08
N VAL A 176 -4.02 16.45 -22.96
CA VAL A 176 -2.90 16.18 -23.85
C VAL A 176 -3.46 15.64 -25.18
N PRO A 177 -3.08 16.18 -26.36
CA PRO A 177 -3.56 15.69 -27.66
C PRO A 177 -3.26 14.20 -27.88
N ALA A 178 -3.85 13.57 -28.90
CA ALA A 178 -3.40 12.24 -29.33
C ALA A 178 -2.09 12.28 -30.15
N GLY A 179 -1.63 13.47 -30.55
CA GLY A 179 -0.38 13.67 -31.28
C GLY A 179 -0.53 13.32 -32.77
N TRP A 180 0.52 12.73 -33.35
CA TRP A 180 0.60 12.38 -34.77
C TRP A 180 0.66 10.86 -34.96
N GLY A 181 0.38 10.41 -36.19
CA GLY A 181 0.59 9.01 -36.56
C GLY A 181 2.08 8.62 -36.51
N MET A 182 2.35 7.41 -36.02
CA MET A 182 3.69 6.81 -36.05
C MET A 182 4.13 6.47 -37.49
N GLN A 183 5.37 6.01 -37.67
CA GLN A 183 5.90 5.69 -39.00
C GLN A 183 4.99 4.69 -39.74
N ASN A 184 4.60 5.04 -40.98
CA ASN A 184 3.66 4.28 -41.82
C ASN A 184 2.23 4.14 -41.26
N VAL A 185 1.82 5.02 -40.34
CA VAL A 185 0.44 5.15 -39.85
C VAL A 185 -0.07 6.56 -40.10
N GLN A 186 -1.20 6.67 -40.80
CA GLN A 186 -1.92 7.93 -40.97
C GLN A 186 -3.18 7.94 -40.10
N VAL A 187 -3.34 9.03 -39.35
CA VAL A 187 -4.54 9.35 -38.57
C VAL A 187 -5.35 10.35 -39.39
N LEU A 188 -6.54 9.94 -39.80
CA LEU A 188 -7.40 10.67 -40.72
C LEU A 188 -8.66 11.13 -39.99
N VAL A 189 -8.91 12.44 -39.88
CA VAL A 189 -10.18 12.96 -39.36
C VAL A 189 -11.15 13.11 -40.53
N VAL A 190 -12.21 12.30 -40.53
CA VAL A 190 -13.16 12.15 -41.65
C VAL A 190 -14.50 12.79 -41.30
N SER A 191 -15.12 13.49 -42.25
CA SER A 191 -16.39 14.18 -42.03
C SER A 191 -17.53 13.20 -41.71
N GLN A 192 -18.35 13.56 -40.72
CA GLN A 192 -19.53 12.80 -40.33
C GLN A 192 -20.70 12.95 -41.32
N SER A 193 -20.76 14.07 -42.06
CA SER A 193 -21.78 14.31 -43.08
C SER A 193 -21.41 13.71 -44.43
N ASP A 194 -20.11 13.60 -44.73
CA ASP A 194 -19.59 12.98 -45.95
C ASP A 194 -18.34 12.16 -45.63
N ARG A 195 -18.53 10.83 -45.51
CA ARG A 195 -17.46 9.88 -45.16
C ARG A 195 -16.41 9.67 -46.26
N THR A 196 -16.51 10.38 -47.39
CA THR A 196 -15.49 10.43 -48.46
C THR A 196 -14.64 11.70 -48.41
N LYS A 197 -14.83 12.55 -47.38
CA LYS A 197 -14.11 13.82 -47.22
C LYS A 197 -13.40 13.92 -45.87
N MET A 198 -12.24 14.55 -45.90
CA MET A 198 -11.46 14.92 -44.73
C MET A 198 -12.02 16.18 -44.07
N CYS A 199 -11.92 16.28 -42.75
CA CYS A 199 -12.17 17.50 -41.99
C CYS A 199 -10.98 18.47 -42.09
N GLY A 200 -11.27 19.76 -42.05
CA GLY A 200 -10.29 20.83 -41.90
C GLY A 200 -9.71 20.95 -40.49
N VAL A 201 -8.80 21.91 -40.30
CA VAL A 201 -8.25 22.23 -38.97
C VAL A 201 -9.35 22.80 -38.08
N GLY A 202 -9.52 22.24 -36.88
CA GLY A 202 -10.56 22.63 -35.93
C GLY A 202 -11.93 21.97 -36.15
N GLU A 203 -12.17 21.30 -37.28
CA GLU A 203 -13.44 20.60 -37.55
C GLU A 203 -13.47 19.22 -36.88
N VAL A 204 -14.63 18.84 -36.30
CA VAL A 204 -14.81 17.58 -35.57
C VAL A 204 -15.35 16.46 -36.47
N GLY A 205 -14.54 15.43 -36.69
CA GLY A 205 -14.86 14.26 -37.51
C GLY A 205 -14.57 12.92 -36.81
N GLU A 206 -14.92 11.81 -37.47
CA GLU A 206 -14.58 10.45 -37.03
C GLU A 206 -13.10 10.15 -37.36
N ILE A 207 -12.36 9.63 -36.39
CA ILE A 207 -10.95 9.26 -36.57
C ILE A 207 -10.85 7.89 -37.26
N TYR A 208 -10.14 7.86 -38.37
CA TYR A 208 -9.83 6.66 -39.15
C TYR A 208 -8.31 6.43 -39.12
N ILE A 209 -7.89 5.17 -39.06
CA ILE A 209 -6.48 4.78 -39.06
C ILE A 209 -6.15 4.02 -40.35
N ARG A 210 -5.20 4.53 -41.13
CA ARG A 210 -4.59 3.76 -42.24
C ARG A 210 -3.18 3.33 -41.83
N ALA A 211 -2.93 2.02 -41.81
CA ALA A 211 -1.62 1.47 -41.46
C ALA A 211 -1.34 0.20 -42.29
N ALA A 212 -0.07 -0.05 -42.60
CA ALA A 212 0.34 -1.34 -43.17
C ALA A 212 0.24 -2.50 -42.16
N GLY A 213 0.20 -2.18 -40.86
CA GLY A 213 0.05 -3.12 -39.74
C GLY A 213 -1.35 -3.21 -39.14
N LEU A 214 -2.41 -2.89 -39.91
CA LEU A 214 -3.78 -3.10 -39.44
C LEU A 214 -4.03 -4.59 -39.14
N ALA A 215 -4.90 -4.85 -38.16
CA ALA A 215 -5.44 -6.18 -37.92
C ALA A 215 -6.17 -6.71 -39.16
N GLU A 216 -6.19 -8.03 -39.34
CA GLU A 216 -6.90 -8.70 -40.44
C GLU A 216 -8.41 -8.53 -40.31
N GLY A 217 -8.91 -8.51 -39.06
CA GLY A 217 -10.30 -8.37 -38.68
C GLY A 217 -10.58 -8.86 -37.26
N TYR A 218 -11.85 -9.17 -37.00
CA TYR A 218 -12.30 -9.83 -35.78
C TYR A 218 -12.50 -11.35 -36.01
N LEU A 219 -11.99 -12.16 -35.08
CA LEU A 219 -12.09 -13.62 -35.11
C LEU A 219 -13.55 -14.08 -35.11
N GLY A 220 -13.97 -14.70 -36.22
CA GLY A 220 -15.33 -15.24 -36.39
C GLY A 220 -16.42 -14.20 -36.70
N ASP A 221 -16.10 -12.90 -36.72
CA ASP A 221 -17.07 -11.82 -36.95
C ASP A 221 -16.76 -11.06 -38.25
N THR A 222 -17.17 -11.67 -39.37
CA THR A 222 -16.96 -11.13 -40.73
C THR A 222 -17.79 -9.89 -41.02
N VAL A 223 -18.96 -9.75 -40.37
CA VAL A 223 -19.87 -8.60 -40.53
C VAL A 223 -19.21 -7.35 -39.95
N LYS A 224 -18.80 -7.41 -38.67
CA LYS A 224 -18.15 -6.28 -38.01
C LYS A 224 -16.74 -6.01 -38.52
N THR A 225 -16.08 -7.03 -39.05
CA THR A 225 -14.83 -6.84 -39.81
C THR A 225 -15.07 -5.95 -41.03
N LYS A 226 -16.11 -6.20 -41.84
CA LYS A 226 -16.45 -5.33 -42.97
C LYS A 226 -16.93 -3.93 -42.55
N GLU A 227 -17.61 -3.81 -41.42
CA GLU A 227 -18.09 -2.52 -40.88
C GLU A 227 -16.94 -1.60 -40.43
N LYS A 228 -15.90 -2.18 -39.82
CA LYS A 228 -14.79 -1.44 -39.20
C LYS A 228 -13.53 -1.36 -40.06
N PHE A 229 -13.24 -2.38 -40.88
CA PHE A 229 -12.08 -2.42 -41.77
C PHE A 229 -12.53 -2.22 -43.21
N ILE A 230 -12.77 -0.96 -43.57
CA ILE A 230 -13.31 -0.57 -44.88
C ILE A 230 -12.21 -0.35 -45.92
N GLU A 231 -12.60 -0.24 -47.18
CA GLU A 231 -11.70 0.08 -48.29
C GLU A 231 -11.23 1.54 -48.23
N ASN A 232 -9.94 1.77 -48.53
CA ASN A 232 -9.32 3.09 -48.49
C ASN A 232 -9.69 3.91 -49.73
N TRP A 233 -10.60 4.87 -49.58
CA TRP A 233 -10.98 5.83 -50.61
C TRP A 233 -10.00 7.03 -50.76
N TYR A 234 -9.05 7.20 -49.83
CA TYR A 234 -8.21 8.40 -49.76
C TYR A 234 -6.95 8.33 -50.63
N ILE A 235 -6.33 7.15 -50.75
CA ILE A 235 -5.14 6.84 -51.58
C ILE A 235 -5.28 5.38 -52.04
N ASP A 236 -4.51 4.92 -53.04
CA ASP A 236 -4.56 3.56 -53.62
C ASP A 236 -4.79 2.39 -52.63
N ASN A 237 -5.49 1.39 -53.17
CA ASN A 237 -6.24 0.36 -52.44
C ASN A 237 -5.47 -0.39 -51.33
N ALA A 238 -5.69 0.08 -50.11
CA ALA A 238 -5.43 -0.63 -48.86
C ALA A 238 -6.71 -0.66 -48.00
N LYS A 239 -6.67 -1.26 -46.81
CA LYS A 239 -7.74 -1.10 -45.81
C LYS A 239 -7.50 0.12 -44.93
N MET A 240 -8.57 0.68 -44.37
CA MET A 240 -8.57 1.67 -43.30
C MET A 240 -9.48 1.19 -42.15
N TYR A 241 -9.10 1.49 -40.91
CA TYR A 241 -9.84 1.10 -39.71
C TYR A 241 -10.62 2.29 -39.13
N ARG A 242 -11.91 2.12 -38.92
CA ARG A 242 -12.80 3.11 -38.31
C ARG A 242 -12.75 2.98 -36.79
N THR A 243 -12.14 3.94 -36.10
CA THR A 243 -11.97 3.86 -34.64
C THR A 243 -13.28 4.04 -33.88
N GLY A 244 -14.23 4.81 -34.44
CA GLY A 244 -15.38 5.31 -33.69
C GLY A 244 -15.04 6.41 -32.67
N ASP A 245 -13.81 6.93 -32.66
CA ASP A 245 -13.41 8.11 -31.88
C ASP A 245 -13.78 9.38 -32.67
N LEU A 246 -14.21 10.44 -31.98
CA LEU A 246 -14.36 11.78 -32.54
C LEU A 246 -13.17 12.65 -32.17
N GLY A 247 -12.69 13.44 -33.11
CA GLY A 247 -11.60 14.38 -32.88
C GLY A 247 -11.46 15.42 -33.97
N GLN A 248 -10.43 16.25 -33.84
CA GLN A 248 -10.14 17.35 -34.75
C GLN A 248 -8.63 17.53 -34.92
N TYR A 249 -8.21 18.05 -36.06
CA TYR A 249 -6.83 18.53 -36.24
C TYR A 249 -6.62 19.84 -35.48
N LEU A 250 -5.46 19.97 -34.86
CA LEU A 250 -4.92 21.20 -34.29
C LEU A 250 -4.11 21.97 -35.35
N PRO A 251 -3.83 23.27 -35.17
CA PRO A 251 -2.95 24.03 -36.07
C PRO A 251 -1.55 23.43 -36.25
N SER A 252 -1.07 22.64 -35.28
CA SER A 252 0.19 21.88 -35.35
C SER A 252 0.11 20.58 -36.17
N GLY A 253 -1.05 20.26 -36.76
CA GLY A 253 -1.31 18.99 -37.45
C GLY A 253 -1.50 17.78 -36.51
N ALA A 254 -1.32 17.95 -35.20
CA ALA A 254 -1.66 16.92 -34.21
C ALA A 254 -3.18 16.73 -34.13
N VAL A 255 -3.62 15.51 -33.81
CA VAL A 255 -5.05 15.21 -33.58
C VAL A 255 -5.36 15.34 -32.09
N ARG A 256 -6.46 16.02 -31.76
CA ARG A 256 -7.09 15.99 -30.43
C ARG A 256 -8.31 15.06 -30.51
N ILE A 257 -8.41 14.13 -29.57
CA ILE A 257 -9.62 13.31 -29.37
C ILE A 257 -10.57 14.10 -28.45
N SER A 258 -11.83 14.22 -28.86
CA SER A 258 -12.85 15.00 -28.16
C SER A 258 -13.89 14.12 -27.47
N SER A 259 -14.26 12.99 -28.08
CA SER A 259 -15.25 12.03 -27.56
C SER A 259 -15.22 10.72 -28.37
N ARG A 260 -16.19 9.82 -28.18
CA ARG A 260 -16.45 8.69 -29.08
C ARG A 260 -17.86 8.80 -29.67
N ILE A 261 -18.06 8.18 -30.83
CA ILE A 261 -19.36 8.00 -31.51
C ILE A 261 -20.18 6.90 -30.80
N ASP A 262 -19.50 5.91 -30.24
CA ASP A 262 -20.11 4.90 -29.39
C ASP A 262 -20.04 5.30 -27.90
N SER A 263 -20.70 4.53 -27.05
CA SER A 263 -20.90 4.85 -25.64
C SER A 263 -19.77 4.33 -24.73
N GLN A 264 -18.55 4.17 -25.21
CA GLN A 264 -17.46 3.67 -24.36
C GLN A 264 -16.88 4.77 -23.47
N VAL A 265 -16.55 4.39 -22.22
CA VAL A 265 -16.00 5.29 -21.20
C VAL A 265 -14.75 4.70 -20.56
N LYS A 266 -13.97 5.55 -19.88
CA LYS A 266 -12.88 5.12 -18.98
C LYS A 266 -13.18 5.60 -17.55
N ILE A 267 -13.22 4.68 -16.59
CA ILE A 267 -13.43 4.99 -15.15
C ILE A 267 -12.29 4.38 -14.36
N ARG A 268 -11.59 5.17 -13.54
CA ARG A 268 -10.46 4.74 -12.69
C ARG A 268 -9.43 3.86 -13.44
N GLY A 269 -9.12 4.24 -14.68
CA GLY A 269 -8.21 3.52 -15.59
C GLY A 269 -8.82 2.37 -16.41
N PHE A 270 -9.97 1.83 -16.02
CA PHE A 270 -10.64 0.72 -16.71
C PHE A 270 -11.45 1.18 -17.92
N ARG A 271 -11.34 0.45 -19.04
CA ARG A 271 -12.07 0.68 -20.29
C ARG A 271 -13.42 -0.08 -20.25
N ILE A 272 -14.53 0.66 -20.14
CA ILE A 272 -15.88 0.12 -19.92
C ILE A 272 -16.76 0.45 -21.12
N GLU A 273 -17.37 -0.57 -21.72
CA GLU A 273 -18.33 -0.45 -22.82
C GLU A 273 -19.75 -0.28 -22.25
N LEU A 274 -20.34 0.92 -22.27
CA LEU A 274 -21.71 1.09 -21.73
C LEU A 274 -22.75 0.25 -22.52
N ASN A 275 -22.57 0.10 -23.83
CA ASN A 275 -23.40 -0.78 -24.65
C ASN A 275 -23.23 -2.28 -24.31
N GLU A 276 -22.11 -2.69 -23.68
CA GLU A 276 -21.95 -4.07 -23.18
C GLU A 276 -22.79 -4.30 -21.92
N ILE A 277 -22.90 -3.27 -21.07
CA ILE A 277 -23.82 -3.26 -19.93
C ILE A 277 -25.26 -3.30 -20.44
N ASP A 278 -25.63 -2.43 -21.39
CA ASP A 278 -26.96 -2.43 -22.00
C ASP A 278 -27.31 -3.78 -22.65
N ALA A 279 -26.38 -4.39 -23.39
CA ALA A 279 -26.62 -5.68 -24.04
C ALA A 279 -26.79 -6.83 -23.03
N ASN A 280 -26.05 -6.82 -21.91
CA ASN A 280 -26.23 -7.82 -20.86
C ASN A 280 -27.52 -7.56 -20.05
N LEU A 281 -27.91 -6.30 -19.84
CA LEU A 281 -29.15 -5.93 -19.19
C LEU A 281 -30.39 -6.30 -20.04
N GLY A 282 -30.40 -5.93 -21.32
CA GLY A 282 -31.46 -6.33 -22.27
C GLY A 282 -31.47 -7.84 -22.59
N GLY A 283 -30.43 -8.57 -22.21
CA GLY A 283 -30.43 -10.04 -22.18
C GLY A 283 -31.12 -10.66 -20.95
N SER A 284 -31.59 -9.84 -20.01
CA SER A 284 -32.38 -10.29 -18.86
C SER A 284 -33.87 -10.32 -19.20
N PRO A 285 -34.60 -11.41 -18.91
CA PRO A 285 -36.05 -11.51 -19.14
C PRO A 285 -36.89 -10.58 -18.23
N LEU A 286 -36.24 -9.76 -17.41
CA LEU A 286 -36.86 -8.78 -16.52
C LEU A 286 -36.84 -7.35 -17.10
N ILE A 287 -36.13 -7.10 -18.20
CA ILE A 287 -35.81 -5.76 -18.71
C ILE A 287 -36.29 -5.60 -20.16
N ARG A 288 -37.11 -4.58 -20.40
CA ARG A 288 -37.62 -4.15 -21.71
C ARG A 288 -36.63 -3.29 -22.47
N ASP A 289 -36.17 -2.23 -21.80
CA ASP A 289 -35.22 -1.24 -22.32
C ASP A 289 -34.23 -0.88 -21.21
N CYS A 290 -33.02 -0.45 -21.58
CA CYS A 290 -32.06 0.08 -20.62
C CYS A 290 -31.07 1.07 -21.24
N LYS A 291 -30.44 1.89 -20.38
CA LYS A 291 -29.37 2.81 -20.77
C LYS A 291 -28.37 3.08 -19.62
N ALA A 292 -27.20 2.48 -19.74
CA ALA A 292 -26.02 2.76 -18.94
C ALA A 292 -25.36 4.08 -19.36
N LEU A 293 -24.94 4.86 -18.37
CA LEU A 293 -24.34 6.18 -18.48
C LEU A 293 -23.27 6.33 -17.40
N VAL A 294 -22.38 7.32 -17.59
CA VAL A 294 -21.58 7.87 -16.48
C VAL A 294 -22.21 9.17 -16.04
N ARG A 295 -22.32 9.36 -14.74
CA ARG A 295 -22.69 10.61 -14.07
C ARG A 295 -21.57 11.01 -13.12
N ARG A 296 -21.49 12.29 -12.79
CA ARG A 296 -20.66 12.77 -11.68
C ARG A 296 -21.54 12.93 -10.46
N ASP A 297 -21.03 12.57 -9.29
CA ASP A 297 -21.70 12.87 -8.04
C ASP A 297 -21.39 14.32 -7.59
N ARG A 298 -21.81 14.67 -6.36
CA ARG A 298 -21.59 16.02 -5.79
C ARG A 298 -20.11 16.35 -5.55
N ASN A 299 -19.22 15.36 -5.54
CA ASN A 299 -17.77 15.50 -5.36
C ASN A 299 -17.02 15.40 -6.71
N GLU A 300 -17.76 15.53 -7.82
CA GLU A 300 -17.33 15.31 -9.20
C GLU A 300 -16.84 13.88 -9.54
N GLU A 301 -17.01 12.88 -8.67
CA GLU A 301 -16.51 11.52 -8.94
C GLU A 301 -17.33 10.80 -10.05
N PRO A 302 -16.66 10.19 -11.06
CA PRO A 302 -17.34 9.51 -12.15
C PRO A 302 -17.93 8.16 -11.69
N THR A 303 -19.25 8.13 -11.56
CA THR A 303 -20.04 6.98 -11.12
C THR A 303 -20.81 6.36 -12.28
N LEU A 304 -20.82 5.02 -12.32
CA LEU A 304 -21.51 4.22 -13.35
C LEU A 304 -22.97 3.97 -12.95
N VAL A 305 -23.89 4.45 -13.77
CA VAL A 305 -25.35 4.44 -13.54
C VAL A 305 -26.04 3.68 -14.67
N SER A 306 -27.01 2.83 -14.36
CA SER A 306 -27.88 2.23 -15.39
C SER A 306 -29.35 2.58 -15.20
N HIS A 307 -29.98 3.04 -16.27
CA HIS A 307 -31.42 3.33 -16.32
C HIS A 307 -32.11 2.10 -16.90
N ILE A 308 -33.15 1.60 -16.24
CA ILE A 308 -33.81 0.34 -16.61
C ILE A 308 -35.32 0.57 -16.72
N VAL A 309 -35.92 0.02 -17.78
CA VAL A 309 -37.36 -0.13 -17.97
C VAL A 309 -37.68 -1.62 -17.83
N PRO A 310 -38.53 -2.03 -16.88
CA PRO A 310 -38.89 -3.44 -16.70
C PRO A 310 -39.79 -3.95 -17.84
N GLU A 311 -39.78 -5.26 -18.06
CA GLU A 311 -40.64 -5.95 -19.06
C GLU A 311 -42.13 -5.95 -18.68
N ILE A 312 -42.42 -5.99 -17.37
CA ILE A 312 -43.79 -6.00 -16.85
C ILE A 312 -44.26 -4.56 -16.64
N ASP A 313 -45.28 -4.15 -17.39
CA ASP A 313 -45.88 -2.80 -17.38
C ASP A 313 -46.80 -2.56 -16.15
N ASP A 314 -46.50 -3.21 -15.02
CA ASP A 314 -47.27 -3.11 -13.78
C ASP A 314 -46.64 -2.10 -12.83
N MET A 315 -47.35 -0.99 -12.60
CA MET A 315 -46.95 0.07 -11.68
C MET A 315 -46.78 -0.41 -10.23
N ALA A 316 -47.41 -1.52 -9.83
CA ALA A 316 -47.19 -2.12 -8.51
C ALA A 316 -45.80 -2.76 -8.37
N TYR A 317 -45.16 -3.15 -9.48
CA TYR A 317 -43.82 -3.76 -9.47
C TYR A 317 -42.68 -2.75 -9.24
N LEU A 318 -42.95 -1.44 -9.35
CA LEU A 318 -42.00 -0.38 -8.95
C LEU A 318 -41.76 -0.31 -7.43
N LYS A 319 -42.42 -1.13 -6.61
CA LYS A 319 -42.08 -1.33 -5.18
C LYS A 319 -41.19 -2.55 -4.89
N ARG A 320 -40.73 -3.26 -5.94
CA ARG A 320 -39.86 -4.45 -5.83
C ARG A 320 -38.43 -4.19 -6.29
N PHE A 321 -38.02 -2.93 -6.42
CA PHE A 321 -36.78 -2.60 -7.14
C PHE A 321 -35.53 -3.19 -6.51
N ARG A 322 -35.40 -3.22 -5.17
CA ARG A 322 -34.20 -3.80 -4.54
C ARG A 322 -33.95 -5.27 -4.93
N ARG A 323 -35.01 -6.08 -5.10
CA ARG A 323 -34.88 -7.48 -5.52
C ARG A 323 -34.46 -7.58 -7.00
N MET A 324 -35.11 -6.81 -7.88
CA MET A 324 -34.73 -6.77 -9.29
C MET A 324 -33.32 -6.19 -9.48
N GLN A 325 -32.93 -5.14 -8.75
CA GLN A 325 -31.58 -4.57 -8.75
C GLN A 325 -30.53 -5.58 -8.27
N ALA A 326 -30.81 -6.37 -7.24
CA ALA A 326 -29.91 -7.43 -6.78
C ALA A 326 -29.78 -8.54 -7.83
N GLU A 327 -30.89 -9.05 -8.35
CA GLU A 327 -30.93 -10.08 -9.41
C GLU A 327 -30.22 -9.58 -10.69
N VAL A 328 -30.44 -8.34 -11.09
CA VAL A 328 -29.78 -7.67 -12.23
C VAL A 328 -28.28 -7.45 -11.97
N ARG A 329 -27.90 -7.01 -10.77
CA ARG A 329 -26.49 -6.81 -10.39
C ARG A 329 -25.72 -8.12 -10.35
N ASP A 330 -26.31 -9.20 -9.86
CA ASP A 330 -25.67 -10.52 -9.84
C ASP A 330 -25.70 -11.18 -11.23
N HIS A 331 -26.74 -10.94 -12.04
CA HIS A 331 -26.76 -11.23 -13.47
C HIS A 331 -25.61 -10.53 -14.22
N LEU A 332 -25.28 -9.29 -13.86
CA LEU A 332 -24.13 -8.57 -14.41
C LEU A 332 -22.81 -9.07 -13.82
N ARG A 333 -22.67 -9.31 -12.50
CA ARG A 333 -21.42 -9.80 -11.87
C ARG A 333 -20.95 -11.15 -12.42
N THR A 334 -21.86 -12.00 -12.87
CA THR A 334 -21.53 -13.29 -13.51
C THR A 334 -21.06 -13.15 -14.96
N ARG A 335 -21.26 -11.99 -15.61
CA ARG A 335 -20.95 -11.74 -17.03
C ARG A 335 -19.95 -10.60 -17.26
N LEU A 336 -19.82 -9.69 -16.31
CA LEU A 336 -18.99 -8.49 -16.34
C LEU A 336 -18.00 -8.48 -15.15
N PRO A 337 -16.78 -7.95 -15.32
CA PRO A 337 -15.84 -7.72 -14.23
C PRO A 337 -16.40 -6.73 -13.22
N ALA A 338 -15.95 -6.82 -11.96
CA ALA A 338 -16.43 -5.98 -10.87
C ALA A 338 -16.40 -4.46 -11.17
N HIS A 339 -15.43 -3.97 -11.95
CA HIS A 339 -15.32 -2.55 -12.34
C HIS A 339 -16.31 -2.11 -13.44
N SER A 340 -16.96 -3.03 -14.14
CA SER A 340 -17.95 -2.76 -15.20
C SER A 340 -19.40 -2.96 -14.73
N VAL A 341 -19.62 -3.32 -13.46
CA VAL A 341 -20.96 -3.47 -12.88
C VAL A 341 -21.41 -2.08 -12.36
N PRO A 342 -22.57 -1.55 -12.81
CA PRO A 342 -23.09 -0.28 -12.31
C PRO A 342 -23.25 -0.23 -10.79
N SER A 343 -22.93 0.92 -10.21
CA SER A 343 -23.09 1.18 -8.78
C SER A 343 -24.48 1.71 -8.44
N ILE A 344 -25.20 2.28 -9.42
CA ILE A 344 -26.54 2.86 -9.27
C ILE A 344 -27.44 2.31 -10.39
N TYR A 345 -28.69 1.99 -10.04
CA TYR A 345 -29.73 1.53 -10.95
C TYR A 345 -30.99 2.40 -10.81
N THR A 346 -31.21 3.30 -11.77
CA THR A 346 -32.42 4.14 -11.86
C THR A 346 -33.49 3.40 -12.65
N MET A 347 -34.74 3.44 -12.25
CA MET A 347 -35.82 2.69 -12.92
C MET A 347 -36.87 3.64 -13.49
N LEU A 348 -37.38 3.34 -14.69
CA LEU A 348 -38.20 4.24 -15.51
C LEU A 348 -39.37 3.48 -16.14
N GLN A 349 -40.52 4.15 -16.33
CA GLN A 349 -41.62 3.60 -17.14
C GLN A 349 -41.25 3.47 -18.62
N LYS A 350 -40.46 4.43 -19.13
CA LYS A 350 -39.93 4.47 -20.49
C LYS A 350 -38.66 5.30 -20.52
N LEU A 351 -37.76 5.03 -21.48
CA LEU A 351 -36.64 5.93 -21.73
C LEU A 351 -37.17 7.25 -22.36
N PRO A 352 -36.73 8.44 -21.90
CA PRO A 352 -37.03 9.69 -22.56
C PRO A 352 -36.40 9.69 -23.94
N LEU A 353 -37.15 10.14 -24.96
CA LEU A 353 -36.71 10.20 -26.35
C LEU A 353 -36.66 11.65 -26.83
N SER A 354 -35.57 11.98 -27.52
CA SER A 354 -35.42 13.22 -28.28
C SER A 354 -36.40 13.27 -29.46
N PRO A 355 -36.65 14.45 -30.07
CA PRO A 355 -37.53 14.58 -31.24
C PRO A 355 -37.16 13.68 -32.44
N ASN A 356 -35.91 13.20 -32.50
CA ASN A 356 -35.40 12.29 -33.52
C ASN A 356 -35.52 10.79 -33.13
N GLY A 357 -36.29 10.45 -32.10
CA GLY A 357 -36.54 9.08 -31.66
C GLY A 357 -35.37 8.39 -30.93
N LYS A 358 -34.28 9.10 -30.64
CA LYS A 358 -33.13 8.57 -29.89
C LYS A 358 -33.25 8.87 -28.39
N VAL A 359 -32.75 7.97 -27.54
CA VAL A 359 -32.71 8.14 -26.07
C VAL A 359 -32.03 9.45 -25.67
N ASP A 360 -32.77 10.31 -24.99
CA ASP A 360 -32.36 11.63 -24.54
C ASP A 360 -31.49 11.54 -23.27
N SER A 361 -30.22 11.21 -23.49
CA SER A 361 -29.27 10.91 -22.41
C SER A 361 -28.97 12.08 -21.46
N PRO A 362 -29.03 13.36 -21.86
CA PRO A 362 -29.03 14.49 -20.94
C PRO A 362 -30.23 14.52 -19.99
N ASN A 363 -31.43 14.21 -20.47
CA ASN A 363 -32.68 14.24 -19.67
C ASN A 363 -32.96 12.95 -18.90
N LEU A 364 -32.04 11.97 -18.89
CA LEU A 364 -32.14 10.79 -18.03
C LEU A 364 -31.89 11.18 -16.55
N PRO A 365 -32.85 10.93 -15.64
CA PRO A 365 -32.82 11.45 -14.28
C PRO A 365 -31.75 10.77 -13.43
N PHE A 366 -31.09 11.55 -12.58
CA PHE A 366 -30.10 11.08 -11.61
C PHE A 366 -30.62 11.38 -10.20
N PRO A 367 -30.96 10.35 -9.40
CA PRO A 367 -31.71 10.56 -8.15
C PRO A 367 -30.82 11.11 -7.03
N ASP A 368 -31.30 12.15 -6.35
CA ASP A 368 -30.61 12.68 -5.16
C ASP A 368 -30.60 11.63 -4.03
N ALA A 369 -29.76 11.81 -3.00
CA ALA A 369 -29.62 10.85 -1.90
C ALA A 369 -30.95 10.64 -1.14
N ALA A 370 -31.82 11.66 -1.08
CA ALA A 370 -33.16 11.56 -0.55
C ALA A 370 -34.14 10.82 -1.49
N GLU A 371 -34.05 11.06 -2.80
CA GLU A 371 -34.88 10.38 -3.82
C GLU A 371 -34.49 8.91 -4.03
N ARG A 372 -33.28 8.52 -3.59
CA ARG A 372 -32.82 7.12 -3.56
C ARG A 372 -33.43 6.29 -2.43
N MET A 373 -34.04 6.92 -1.41
CA MET A 373 -34.64 6.21 -0.29
C MET A 373 -36.03 5.68 -0.66
N GLU A 374 -36.09 4.43 -1.12
CA GLU A 374 -37.35 3.70 -1.38
C GLU A 374 -38.14 3.50 -0.07
N ASP A 375 -39.42 3.88 -0.05
CA ASP A 375 -40.33 3.58 1.07
C ASP A 375 -40.51 2.07 1.22
N ALA A 376 -40.50 1.58 2.48
CA ALA A 376 -40.63 0.15 2.74
C ALA A 376 -42.00 -0.40 2.31
N SER A 377 -42.00 -1.50 1.55
CA SER A 377 -43.24 -2.19 1.18
C SER A 377 -43.89 -2.85 2.41
N GLU A 378 -45.18 -3.23 2.33
CA GLU A 378 -45.81 -3.98 3.44
C GLU A 378 -45.11 -5.32 3.74
N GLU A 379 -44.48 -5.93 2.73
CA GLU A 379 -43.72 -7.18 2.88
C GLU A 379 -42.38 -6.92 3.58
N ASP A 380 -41.71 -5.80 3.27
CA ASP A 380 -40.50 -5.37 3.97
C ASP A 380 -40.80 -4.85 5.38
N LEU A 381 -41.96 -4.22 5.62
CA LEU A 381 -42.40 -3.82 6.96
C LEU A 381 -42.68 -5.06 7.84
N LYS A 382 -43.32 -6.10 7.30
CA LYS A 382 -43.51 -7.39 8.00
C LYS A 382 -42.17 -8.11 8.24
N SER A 383 -41.27 -8.11 7.26
CA SER A 383 -39.92 -8.65 7.42
C SER A 383 -39.12 -7.88 8.47
N TRP A 384 -39.24 -6.54 8.47
CA TRP A 384 -38.64 -5.65 9.45
C TRP A 384 -39.20 -5.91 10.84
N GLU A 385 -40.51 -6.04 11.01
CA GLU A 385 -41.12 -6.40 12.30
C GLU A 385 -40.58 -7.74 12.84
N ALA A 386 -40.35 -8.72 11.97
CA ALA A 386 -39.80 -10.03 12.29
C ALA A 386 -38.27 -10.06 12.57
N LEU A 387 -37.51 -9.02 12.22
CA LEU A 387 -36.08 -8.91 12.57
C LEU A 387 -35.89 -8.83 14.10
N SER A 388 -34.75 -9.32 14.59
CA SER A 388 -34.31 -9.04 15.96
C SER A 388 -34.07 -7.54 16.18
N GLU A 389 -34.08 -7.07 17.43
CA GLU A 389 -33.74 -5.66 17.73
C GLU A 389 -32.32 -5.29 17.26
N THR A 390 -31.42 -6.27 17.28
CA THR A 390 -30.04 -6.16 16.81
C THR A 390 -29.99 -5.97 15.30
N GLU A 391 -30.66 -6.83 14.53
CA GLU A 391 -30.75 -6.71 13.08
C GLU A 391 -31.40 -5.38 12.66
N LYS A 392 -32.50 -4.96 13.32
CA LYS A 392 -33.17 -3.65 13.09
C LYS A 392 -32.22 -2.47 13.28
N THR A 393 -31.53 -2.45 14.42
CA THR A 393 -30.63 -1.36 14.78
C THR A 393 -29.39 -1.34 13.87
N MET A 394 -28.90 -2.51 13.45
CA MET A 394 -27.75 -2.64 12.57
C MET A 394 -28.07 -2.20 11.13
N ALA A 395 -29.24 -2.58 10.62
CA ALA A 395 -29.78 -2.06 9.37
C ALA A 395 -30.00 -0.54 9.41
N SER A 396 -30.41 0.01 10.57
CA SER A 396 -30.48 1.46 10.77
C SER A 396 -29.10 2.12 10.67
N GLN A 397 -28.05 1.54 11.25
CA GLN A 397 -26.68 2.06 11.10
C GLN A 397 -26.19 2.01 9.65
N TRP A 398 -26.51 0.93 8.91
CA TRP A 398 -26.17 0.84 7.49
C TRP A 398 -26.83 1.97 6.70
N SER A 399 -28.08 2.33 7.03
CA SER A 399 -28.78 3.46 6.39
C SER A 399 -28.14 4.83 6.64
N THR A 400 -27.46 5.01 7.77
CA THR A 400 -26.72 6.24 8.08
C THR A 400 -25.36 6.29 7.37
N LEU A 401 -24.69 5.15 7.21
CA LEU A 401 -23.36 5.06 6.62
C LEU A 401 -23.36 4.94 5.08
N ILE A 402 -24.40 4.36 4.50
CA ILE A 402 -24.49 4.08 3.06
C ILE A 402 -25.54 5.02 2.42
N PRO A 403 -25.11 6.05 1.66
CA PRO A 403 -26.04 7.07 1.14
C PRO A 403 -27.14 6.52 0.23
N GLY A 404 -28.40 6.70 0.65
CA GLY A 404 -29.59 6.27 -0.09
C GLY A 404 -30.14 4.89 0.30
N LEU A 405 -29.55 4.20 1.28
CA LEU A 405 -30.10 2.95 1.81
C LEU A 405 -31.23 3.24 2.81
N ASN A 406 -32.44 2.72 2.59
CA ASN A 406 -33.46 2.65 3.65
C ASN A 406 -33.22 1.42 4.55
N ALA A 407 -33.22 1.62 5.87
CA ALA A 407 -33.06 0.59 6.89
C ALA A 407 -34.17 -0.49 6.83
N LYS A 408 -35.42 -0.07 6.68
CA LYS A 408 -36.62 -0.93 6.76
C LYS A 408 -36.74 -1.95 5.62
N THR A 409 -35.87 -1.86 4.63
CA THR A 409 -35.81 -2.73 3.45
C THR A 409 -34.53 -3.58 3.41
N VAL A 410 -33.68 -3.51 4.45
CA VAL A 410 -32.55 -4.43 4.63
C VAL A 410 -33.09 -5.75 5.18
N LYS A 411 -32.65 -6.87 4.60
CA LYS A 411 -33.10 -8.22 4.94
C LYS A 411 -32.00 -9.00 5.68
N PRO A 412 -32.31 -10.06 6.43
CA PRO A 412 -31.31 -10.83 7.17
C PRO A 412 -30.13 -11.33 6.32
N GLU A 413 -30.36 -11.64 5.04
CA GLU A 413 -29.34 -12.14 4.10
C GLU A 413 -28.57 -11.03 3.38
N SER A 414 -28.97 -9.76 3.57
CA SER A 414 -28.30 -8.61 2.98
C SER A 414 -26.90 -8.47 3.55
N THR A 415 -25.90 -8.23 2.70
CA THR A 415 -24.52 -7.98 3.17
C THR A 415 -24.16 -6.51 3.07
N PHE A 416 -23.34 -6.03 4.01
CA PHE A 416 -22.90 -4.63 4.08
C PHE A 416 -22.34 -4.13 2.73
N PHE A 417 -21.49 -4.94 2.11
CA PHE A 417 -20.88 -4.65 0.80
C PHE A 417 -21.88 -4.75 -0.37
N ASN A 418 -22.91 -5.60 -0.32
CA ASN A 418 -23.97 -5.65 -1.33
C ASN A 418 -24.99 -4.51 -1.18
N CYS A 419 -25.10 -3.92 0.00
CA CYS A 419 -25.89 -2.71 0.25
C CYS A 419 -25.19 -1.42 -0.21
N GLY A 420 -23.88 -1.45 -0.45
CA GLY A 420 -23.10 -0.30 -0.94
C GLY A 420 -21.88 0.07 -0.08
N GLY A 421 -21.62 -0.65 1.01
CA GLY A 421 -20.47 -0.42 1.88
C GLY A 421 -19.12 -0.74 1.23
N HIS A 422 -18.07 -0.07 1.69
CA HIS A 422 -16.66 -0.32 1.33
C HIS A 422 -15.76 -0.22 2.57
N SER A 423 -14.47 -0.53 2.46
CA SER A 423 -13.57 -0.73 3.61
C SER A 423 -13.46 0.44 4.59
N LEU A 424 -13.67 1.69 4.14
CA LEU A 424 -13.71 2.86 5.03
C LEU A 424 -15.01 2.94 5.83
N LEU A 425 -16.16 2.73 5.17
CA LEU A 425 -17.47 2.64 5.83
C LEU A 425 -17.56 1.41 6.75
N ALA A 426 -16.83 0.34 6.44
CA ALA A 426 -16.75 -0.87 7.28
C ALA A 426 -16.11 -0.60 8.65
N GLN A 427 -15.07 0.24 8.69
CA GLN A 427 -14.45 0.70 9.95
C GLN A 427 -15.44 1.55 10.78
N GLN A 428 -16.15 2.48 10.13
CA GLN A 428 -17.18 3.29 10.79
C GLN A 428 -18.38 2.44 11.26
N HIS A 429 -18.70 1.37 10.54
CA HIS A 429 -19.76 0.44 10.94
C HIS A 429 -19.42 -0.32 12.23
N ILE A 430 -18.17 -0.78 12.38
CA ILE A 430 -17.70 -1.44 13.60
C ILE A 430 -17.79 -0.53 14.83
N LEU A 431 -17.46 0.76 14.70
CA LEU A 431 -17.68 1.74 15.77
C LEU A 431 -19.14 1.84 16.19
N ASN A 432 -20.03 1.97 15.20
CA ASN A 432 -21.45 2.07 15.47
C ASN A 432 -21.98 0.78 16.13
N ILE A 433 -21.46 -0.40 15.74
CA ILE A 433 -21.77 -1.66 16.44
C ILE A 433 -21.35 -1.57 17.91
N ARG A 434 -20.09 -1.20 18.20
CA ARG A 434 -19.59 -1.09 19.58
C ARG A 434 -20.42 -0.09 20.39
N LYS A 435 -20.72 1.07 19.82
CA LYS A 435 -21.41 2.19 20.47
C LYS A 435 -22.87 1.89 20.79
N ASN A 436 -23.60 1.22 19.89
CA ASN A 436 -25.04 0.98 20.06
C ASN A 436 -25.37 -0.39 20.67
N PHE A 437 -24.48 -1.38 20.56
CA PHE A 437 -24.73 -2.75 21.04
C PHE A 437 -23.83 -3.19 22.19
N GLY A 438 -22.73 -2.48 22.45
CA GLY A 438 -21.71 -2.90 23.42
C GLY A 438 -20.87 -4.11 22.98
N ALA A 439 -21.01 -4.58 21.73
CA ALA A 439 -20.27 -5.71 21.20
C ALA A 439 -18.99 -5.25 20.47
N ASP A 440 -17.87 -5.88 20.79
CA ASP A 440 -16.56 -5.62 20.19
C ASP A 440 -16.31 -6.62 19.05
N ILE A 441 -16.32 -6.13 17.79
CA ILE A 441 -16.21 -6.96 16.58
C ILE A 441 -15.05 -6.45 15.73
N THR A 442 -14.18 -7.38 15.30
CA THR A 442 -13.01 -7.05 14.47
C THR A 442 -13.33 -7.08 12.98
N ILE A 443 -12.53 -6.38 12.17
CA ILE A 443 -12.63 -6.37 10.70
C ILE A 443 -12.67 -7.79 10.08
N PRO A 444 -11.82 -8.76 10.48
CA PRO A 444 -11.91 -10.14 10.00
C PRO A 444 -13.29 -10.78 10.22
N VAL A 445 -13.89 -10.59 11.40
CA VAL A 445 -15.22 -11.15 11.73
C VAL A 445 -16.31 -10.56 10.82
N LEU A 446 -16.22 -9.28 10.45
CA LEU A 446 -17.12 -8.64 9.47
C LEU A 446 -16.97 -9.21 8.05
N TYR A 447 -15.76 -9.60 7.64
CA TYR A 447 -15.53 -10.25 6.34
C TYR A 447 -15.94 -11.73 6.33
N GLU A 448 -15.79 -12.42 7.46
CA GLU A 448 -16.16 -13.83 7.65
C GLU A 448 -17.67 -14.02 7.86
N ASN A 449 -18.36 -13.03 8.43
CA ASN A 449 -19.81 -13.03 8.70
C ASN A 449 -20.47 -11.83 7.99
N PRO A 450 -20.55 -11.81 6.64
CA PRO A 450 -20.87 -10.59 5.90
C PRO A 450 -22.36 -10.22 5.87
N THR A 451 -23.28 -11.11 6.27
CA THR A 451 -24.74 -10.85 6.24
C THR A 451 -25.22 -10.16 7.51
N LEU A 452 -26.36 -9.45 7.42
CA LEU A 452 -27.00 -8.81 8.57
C LEU A 452 -27.30 -9.83 9.69
N ARG A 453 -27.81 -11.01 9.32
CA ARG A 453 -28.13 -12.10 10.24
C ARG A 453 -26.89 -12.63 10.94
N ASP A 454 -25.87 -13.01 10.18
CA ASP A 454 -24.68 -13.65 10.73
C ASP A 454 -23.92 -12.67 11.63
N LEU A 455 -23.78 -11.41 11.20
CA LEU A 455 -23.14 -10.36 11.99
C LEU A 455 -23.94 -10.00 13.24
N SER A 456 -25.28 -9.92 13.15
CA SER A 456 -26.14 -9.69 14.32
C SER A 456 -26.11 -10.88 15.29
N ALA A 457 -26.01 -12.12 14.80
CA ALA A 457 -25.82 -13.30 15.63
C ALA A 457 -24.47 -13.30 16.36
N GLN A 458 -23.39 -12.81 15.73
CA GLN A 458 -22.11 -12.58 16.44
C GLN A 458 -22.25 -11.49 17.52
N VAL A 459 -22.93 -10.38 17.22
CA VAL A 459 -23.24 -9.33 18.22
C VAL A 459 -24.04 -9.90 19.39
N ASP A 460 -25.08 -10.69 19.14
CA ASP A 460 -25.94 -11.26 20.17
C ASP A 460 -25.28 -12.39 20.96
N GLY A 461 -24.39 -13.18 20.34
CA GLY A 461 -23.53 -14.15 21.02
C GLY A 461 -22.57 -13.48 22.00
N LEU A 462 -21.93 -12.39 21.57
CA LEU A 462 -21.06 -11.56 22.43
C LEU A 462 -21.85 -10.89 23.57
N ARG A 463 -23.07 -10.40 23.31
CA ARG A 463 -23.95 -9.77 24.33
C ARG A 463 -24.53 -10.77 25.34
N SER A 464 -24.69 -12.04 24.95
CA SER A 464 -25.20 -13.11 25.83
C SER A 464 -24.11 -13.86 26.60
N GLY A 465 -22.82 -13.52 26.38
CA GLY A 465 -21.69 -14.12 27.08
C GLY A 465 -21.32 -15.52 26.61
N GLN A 466 -21.79 -15.97 25.44
CA GLN A 466 -21.36 -17.23 24.83
C GLN A 466 -20.09 -17.03 24.02
N THR A 467 -18.98 -17.58 24.51
CA THR A 467 -17.67 -17.56 23.82
C THR A 467 -17.71 -18.43 22.56
N VAL A 468 -17.87 -17.82 21.40
CA VAL A 468 -17.80 -18.51 20.10
C VAL A 468 -16.35 -18.89 19.81
N THR A 469 -16.03 -20.19 19.89
CA THR A 469 -14.71 -20.70 19.53
C THR A 469 -14.51 -20.66 18.01
N VAL A 470 -13.55 -19.85 17.54
CA VAL A 470 -13.11 -19.83 16.14
C VAL A 470 -12.52 -21.20 15.76
N ASP A 471 -12.98 -21.75 14.64
CA ASP A 471 -12.63 -23.11 14.22
C ASP A 471 -11.17 -23.23 13.77
N LYS A 472 -10.54 -24.37 14.08
CA LYS A 472 -9.07 -24.56 14.07
C LYS A 472 -8.47 -24.85 12.69
N THR A 473 -9.24 -24.73 11.62
CA THR A 473 -8.87 -25.14 10.26
C THR A 473 -7.78 -24.28 9.61
N THR A 474 -7.50 -23.06 10.11
CA THR A 474 -6.42 -22.21 9.57
C THR A 474 -4.99 -22.63 9.96
N LYS A 475 -4.80 -23.65 10.82
CA LYS A 475 -3.46 -24.06 11.28
C LYS A 475 -2.57 -24.71 10.20
N THR A 476 -3.15 -25.24 9.12
CA THR A 476 -2.45 -26.11 8.16
C THR A 476 -1.65 -25.40 7.07
N ALA A 477 -1.95 -24.13 6.76
CA ALA A 477 -1.22 -23.36 5.75
C ALA A 477 0.05 -22.71 6.31
N TYR A 478 -0.01 -22.19 7.54
CA TYR A 478 1.09 -21.41 8.12
C TYR A 478 2.22 -22.29 8.69
N ALA A 479 1.87 -23.43 9.30
CA ALA A 479 2.85 -24.39 9.80
C ALA A 479 3.81 -24.88 8.70
N LYS A 480 3.28 -25.16 7.50
CA LYS A 480 4.09 -25.57 6.34
C LYS A 480 5.13 -24.52 5.95
N SER A 481 4.75 -23.23 5.92
CA SER A 481 5.67 -22.14 5.58
C SER A 481 6.76 -21.94 6.64
N PHE A 482 6.46 -22.16 7.92
CA PHE A 482 7.47 -22.15 8.98
C PHE A 482 8.46 -23.32 8.84
N ASP A 483 7.96 -24.55 8.65
CA ASP A 483 8.81 -25.74 8.47
C ASP A 483 9.74 -25.59 7.25
N GLU A 484 9.22 -25.04 6.14
CA GLU A 484 10.01 -24.69 4.95
C GLU A 484 11.13 -23.70 5.28
N LEU A 485 10.88 -22.65 6.07
CA LEU A 485 11.89 -21.67 6.47
C LEU A 485 12.93 -22.25 7.44
N VAL A 486 12.52 -23.08 8.41
CA VAL A 486 13.40 -23.79 9.35
C VAL A 486 14.36 -24.73 8.61
N ASN A 487 13.94 -25.30 7.48
CA ASN A 487 14.80 -26.09 6.60
C ASN A 487 15.83 -25.24 5.82
N THR A 488 15.69 -23.91 5.76
CA THR A 488 16.69 -23.01 5.14
C THR A 488 17.77 -22.46 6.09
N LEU A 489 17.63 -22.74 7.39
CA LEU A 489 18.65 -22.46 8.42
C LEU A 489 19.81 -23.46 8.31
N ASP A 490 21.02 -23.05 8.68
CA ASP A 490 22.18 -23.95 8.69
C ASP A 490 21.98 -25.07 9.71
N ALA A 491 22.52 -26.27 9.44
CA ALA A 491 22.36 -27.43 10.33
C ALA A 491 23.05 -27.27 11.69
N LYS A 492 24.08 -26.42 11.77
CA LYS A 492 24.85 -26.12 12.97
C LYS A 492 25.46 -24.71 12.85
N TYR A 493 25.55 -23.98 13.95
CA TYR A 493 26.22 -22.69 14.03
C TYR A 493 27.57 -22.78 14.77
N GLN A 494 28.54 -21.97 14.35
CA GLN A 494 29.82 -21.81 15.06
C GLN A 494 29.60 -21.00 16.34
N GLY A 495 29.98 -21.58 17.49
CA GLY A 495 29.92 -20.87 18.77
C GLY A 495 30.97 -19.76 18.81
N ALA A 496 30.54 -18.51 18.81
CA ALA A 496 31.40 -17.38 19.11
C ALA A 496 31.64 -17.27 20.62
N ASP A 497 32.87 -16.96 21.01
CA ASP A 497 33.25 -16.72 22.40
C ASP A 497 33.19 -15.21 22.71
N PRO A 498 32.28 -14.74 23.58
CA PRO A 498 32.25 -13.35 24.00
C PRO A 498 33.50 -12.92 24.76
N ALA A 499 34.23 -13.83 25.41
CA ALA A 499 35.43 -13.49 26.18
C ALA A 499 36.60 -13.01 25.28
N ALA A 500 36.55 -13.30 23.98
CA ALA A 500 37.51 -12.77 23.00
C ALA A 500 37.34 -11.26 22.74
N LEU A 501 36.21 -10.66 23.13
CA LEU A 501 35.92 -9.23 22.99
C LEU A 501 36.24 -8.49 24.31
N SER A 502 37.00 -7.40 24.23
CA SER A 502 37.30 -6.49 25.33
C SER A 502 37.69 -5.12 24.80
N PRO A 503 37.78 -4.06 25.63
CA PRO A 503 38.37 -2.79 25.23
C PRO A 503 39.81 -2.93 24.69
N SER A 504 40.57 -3.94 25.15
CA SER A 504 41.94 -4.18 24.67
C SER A 504 42.02 -4.93 23.33
N SER A 505 41.11 -5.87 23.04
CA SER A 505 41.05 -6.58 21.75
C SER A 505 40.18 -5.88 20.70
N GLY A 506 39.30 -4.98 21.14
CA GLY A 506 38.36 -4.21 20.33
C GLY A 506 37.11 -4.99 19.93
N ALA A 507 36.08 -4.26 19.50
CA ALA A 507 34.84 -4.85 18.96
C ALA A 507 34.45 -4.19 17.62
N THR A 508 34.06 -5.00 16.65
CA THR A 508 33.52 -4.53 15.37
C THR A 508 32.04 -4.88 15.29
N PHE A 509 31.20 -3.85 15.27
CA PHE A 509 29.75 -4.00 15.17
C PHE A 509 29.30 -3.95 13.72
N PHE A 510 28.40 -4.86 13.37
CA PHE A 510 27.59 -4.72 12.17
C PHE A 510 26.19 -4.23 12.55
N LEU A 511 25.77 -3.08 12.03
CA LEU A 511 24.46 -2.51 12.32
C LEU A 511 23.62 -2.34 11.05
N THR A 512 22.43 -2.91 11.06
CA THR A 512 21.38 -2.67 10.06
C THR A 512 20.35 -1.70 10.58
N GLY A 513 19.94 -0.73 9.77
CA GLY A 513 18.95 0.27 10.18
C GLY A 513 19.53 1.44 10.97
N ALA A 514 20.85 1.67 10.87
CA ALA A 514 21.59 2.74 11.56
C ALA A 514 21.07 4.17 11.30
N THR A 515 20.26 4.38 10.26
CA THR A 515 19.62 5.67 9.92
C THR A 515 18.21 5.85 10.50
N GLY A 516 17.66 4.83 11.16
CA GLY A 516 16.40 4.95 11.91
C GLY A 516 16.66 5.42 13.33
N PHE A 517 15.62 5.90 14.03
CA PHE A 517 15.73 6.55 15.34
C PHE A 517 16.53 5.75 16.40
N LEU A 518 16.10 4.52 16.74
CA LEU A 518 16.87 3.64 17.63
C LEU A 518 18.25 3.29 17.04
N GLY A 519 18.34 3.14 15.71
CA GLY A 519 19.58 2.86 15.01
C GLY A 519 20.64 3.93 15.22
N ALA A 520 20.26 5.21 15.17
CA ALA A 520 21.15 6.33 15.40
C ALA A 520 21.65 6.38 16.87
N CYS A 521 20.80 6.00 17.82
CA CYS A 521 21.18 5.90 19.23
C CYS A 521 22.11 4.71 19.50
N LEU A 522 21.91 3.58 18.80
CA LEU A 522 22.85 2.45 18.79
C LEU A 522 24.22 2.84 18.22
N VAL A 523 24.25 3.66 17.15
CA VAL A 523 25.51 4.20 16.60
C VAL A 523 26.27 4.99 17.67
N LYS A 524 25.57 5.84 18.43
CA LYS A 524 26.17 6.60 19.53
C LYS A 524 26.75 5.69 20.61
N ASP A 525 25.96 4.78 21.21
CA ASP A 525 26.46 3.92 22.30
C ASP A 525 27.63 3.03 21.86
N ILE A 526 27.60 2.52 20.62
CA ILE A 526 28.71 1.76 20.04
C ILE A 526 29.98 2.61 19.95
N LEU A 527 29.88 3.89 19.53
CA LEU A 527 31.04 4.73 19.23
C LEU A 527 31.52 5.57 20.43
N ASP A 528 30.69 5.82 21.45
CA ASP A 528 31.16 6.40 22.71
C ASP A 528 32.12 5.45 23.45
N ARG A 529 32.02 4.13 23.21
CA ARG A 529 32.94 3.11 23.77
C ARG A 529 34.32 3.14 23.12
N GLU A 530 35.34 2.80 23.90
CA GLU A 530 36.73 2.70 23.44
C GLU A 530 36.97 1.49 22.52
N ASN A 531 37.88 1.66 21.56
CA ASN A 531 38.35 0.60 20.63
C ASN A 531 37.23 -0.14 19.87
N THR A 532 36.10 0.53 19.64
CA THR A 532 35.01 0.02 18.79
C THR A 532 35.14 0.51 17.35
N LYS A 533 34.60 -0.29 16.43
CA LYS A 533 34.39 0.07 15.02
C LYS A 533 32.97 -0.25 14.62
N LEU A 534 32.34 0.66 13.89
CA LEU A 534 31.01 0.46 13.35
C LEU A 534 31.12 0.20 11.84
N ILE A 535 30.39 -0.81 11.37
CA ILE A 535 30.08 -0.94 9.96
C ILE A 535 28.57 -0.91 9.76
N ALA A 536 28.11 0.20 9.16
CA ALA A 536 26.70 0.55 9.02
C ALA A 536 26.16 0.17 7.65
N HIS A 537 25.12 -0.65 7.60
CA HIS A 537 24.44 -1.02 6.35
C HIS A 537 23.33 -0.03 6.01
N ILE A 538 23.51 0.67 4.90
CA ILE A 538 22.58 1.70 4.41
C ILE A 538 21.83 1.15 3.19
N ARG A 539 20.53 0.89 3.37
CA ARG A 539 19.63 0.41 2.30
C ARG A 539 19.22 1.55 1.37
N GLY A 540 19.06 1.25 0.08
CA GLY A 540 18.62 2.22 -0.93
C GLY A 540 19.60 3.39 -1.16
N ALA A 541 20.87 3.24 -0.80
CA ALA A 541 21.90 4.22 -1.09
C ALA A 541 22.56 3.95 -2.45
N LYS A 542 22.65 4.98 -3.30
CA LYS A 542 23.18 4.89 -4.67
C LYS A 542 24.70 4.63 -4.71
N ASP A 543 25.43 5.22 -3.77
CA ASP A 543 26.89 5.12 -3.65
C ASP A 543 27.35 5.32 -2.19
N LEU A 544 28.65 5.08 -1.93
CA LEU A 544 29.24 5.16 -0.59
C LEU A 544 29.28 6.57 0.00
N GLY A 545 29.40 7.60 -0.85
CA GLY A 545 29.28 9.00 -0.44
C GLY A 545 27.86 9.30 0.03
N PHE A 546 26.86 9.01 -0.79
CA PHE A 546 25.45 9.15 -0.43
C PHE A 546 25.08 8.34 0.83
N ALA A 547 25.65 7.14 1.01
CA ALA A 547 25.43 6.34 2.21
C ALA A 547 26.02 7.00 3.47
N LYS A 548 27.27 7.48 3.39
CA LYS A 548 27.92 8.22 4.49
C LYS A 548 27.16 9.51 4.79
N ASP A 549 26.76 10.26 3.77
CA ASP A 549 25.97 11.48 3.91
C ASP A 549 24.58 11.21 4.50
N ARG A 550 23.89 10.13 4.10
CA ARG A 550 22.59 9.76 4.70
C ARG A 550 22.73 9.41 6.18
N LEU A 551 23.78 8.67 6.55
CA LEU A 551 24.07 8.35 7.96
C LEU A 551 24.47 9.59 8.76
N THR A 552 25.36 10.43 8.22
CA THR A 552 25.79 11.68 8.87
C THR A 552 24.62 12.66 9.01
N ARG A 553 23.73 12.79 8.01
CA ARG A 553 22.50 13.60 8.10
C ARG A 553 21.55 13.06 9.17
N SER A 554 21.33 11.75 9.22
CA SER A 554 20.51 11.10 10.26
C SER A 554 21.05 11.38 11.66
N LEU A 555 22.35 11.19 11.89
CA LEU A 555 23.00 11.44 13.18
C LEU A 555 23.01 12.93 13.55
N LYS A 556 23.20 13.83 12.59
CA LYS A 556 23.11 15.29 12.82
C LYS A 556 21.67 15.73 13.14
N GLY A 557 20.67 15.17 12.45
CA GLY A 557 19.25 15.42 12.72
C GLY A 557 18.79 15.02 14.13
N TYR A 558 19.46 14.07 14.77
CA TYR A 558 19.21 13.68 16.16
C TYR A 558 20.18 14.31 17.17
N GLY A 559 21.10 15.18 16.73
CA GLY A 559 22.10 15.83 17.58
C GLY A 559 23.23 14.90 18.08
N LEU A 560 23.47 13.78 17.40
CA LEU A 560 24.36 12.70 17.88
C LEU A 560 25.74 12.68 17.20
N TRP A 561 25.91 13.32 16.03
CA TRP A 561 27.15 13.21 15.24
C TRP A 561 28.36 13.88 15.91
N GLN A 562 29.48 13.16 15.99
CA GLN A 562 30.79 13.70 16.36
C GLN A 562 31.81 13.45 15.24
N ASP A 563 32.59 14.45 14.85
CA ASP A 563 33.54 14.31 13.72
C ASP A 563 34.65 13.28 14.01
N ALA A 564 35.03 13.08 15.28
CA ALA A 564 35.97 12.05 15.73
C ALA A 564 35.52 10.60 15.45
N TRP A 565 34.27 10.40 15.03
CA TRP A 565 33.73 9.09 14.66
C TRP A 565 33.94 8.75 13.18
N ALA A 566 34.27 9.74 12.33
CA ALA A 566 34.28 9.59 10.87
C ALA A 566 35.22 8.48 10.35
N ASP A 567 36.30 8.18 11.08
CA ASP A 567 37.29 7.13 10.77
C ASP A 567 36.97 5.78 11.40
N ARG A 568 36.03 5.74 12.37
CA ARG A 568 35.54 4.51 13.02
C ARG A 568 34.25 3.97 12.39
N ILE A 569 33.66 4.72 11.47
CA ILE A 569 32.47 4.36 10.71
C ILE A 569 32.85 3.97 9.28
N VAL A 570 32.56 2.73 8.92
CA VAL A 570 32.53 2.29 7.52
C VAL A 570 31.07 2.15 7.10
N CYS A 571 30.69 2.70 5.94
CA CYS A 571 29.37 2.46 5.36
C CYS A 571 29.44 1.32 4.34
N VAL A 572 28.42 0.47 4.31
CA VAL A 572 28.27 -0.57 3.28
C VAL A 572 26.90 -0.48 2.61
N LEU A 573 26.90 -0.56 1.29
CA LEU A 573 25.70 -0.47 0.44
C LEU A 573 24.95 -1.80 0.39
N GLY A 574 23.69 -1.78 -0.07
CA GLY A 574 23.07 -3.05 -0.37
C GLY A 574 21.61 -3.15 -0.81
N GLU A 575 21.43 -3.94 -1.87
CA GLU A 575 20.20 -4.67 -2.19
C GLU A 575 20.22 -6.06 -1.53
N LEU A 576 19.26 -6.35 -0.65
CA LEU A 576 19.25 -7.51 0.24
C LEU A 576 19.55 -8.85 -0.44
N PHE A 577 19.12 -9.01 -1.69
CA PHE A 577 19.20 -10.26 -2.42
C PHE A 577 20.61 -10.60 -2.93
N LYS A 578 21.40 -9.64 -3.43
CA LYS A 578 22.64 -9.91 -4.19
C LYS A 578 23.68 -10.74 -3.41
N PRO A 579 24.39 -11.71 -4.05
CA PRO A 579 25.50 -12.39 -3.42
C PRO A 579 26.57 -11.38 -3.05
N ARG A 580 27.43 -11.72 -2.09
CA ARG A 580 28.52 -10.83 -1.64
C ARG A 580 28.04 -9.49 -1.04
N LEU A 581 26.73 -9.27 -0.87
CA LEU A 581 26.11 -7.97 -0.65
C LEU A 581 26.41 -6.93 -1.76
N GLY A 582 27.01 -7.36 -2.89
CA GLY A 582 27.67 -6.45 -3.82
C GLY A 582 29.04 -5.91 -3.35
N LEU A 583 29.59 -6.41 -2.24
CA LEU A 583 30.92 -6.06 -1.71
C LEU A 583 32.01 -6.94 -2.33
N ASP A 584 33.25 -6.44 -2.34
CA ASP A 584 34.43 -7.21 -2.75
C ASP A 584 34.81 -8.31 -1.73
N ASP A 585 35.67 -9.24 -2.12
CA ASP A 585 36.07 -10.40 -1.29
C ASP A 585 36.77 -10.07 0.03
N ALA A 586 37.42 -8.90 0.14
CA ALA A 586 38.09 -8.47 1.38
C ALA A 586 37.11 -7.80 2.34
N SER A 587 36.24 -6.93 1.82
CA SER A 587 35.12 -6.31 2.57
C SER A 587 34.09 -7.36 3.01
N TRP A 588 33.72 -8.28 2.13
CA TRP A 588 32.83 -9.40 2.41
C TRP A 588 33.38 -10.37 3.47
N LYS A 589 34.69 -10.61 3.49
CA LYS A 589 35.32 -11.43 4.54
C LYS A 589 35.05 -10.93 5.96
N HIS A 590 34.64 -9.67 6.11
CA HIS A 590 34.33 -9.05 7.38
C HIS A 590 32.82 -8.99 7.70
N MET A 591 31.88 -9.28 6.76
CA MET A 591 30.48 -8.83 6.89
C MET A 591 29.38 -9.52 6.05
N MET A 592 28.12 -9.48 6.54
CA MET A 592 26.84 -9.46 5.77
C MET A 592 25.65 -8.92 6.62
N ARG A 593 24.36 -9.24 6.29
CA ARG A 593 23.11 -8.41 6.32
C ARG A 593 21.88 -8.97 7.09
N SER A 594 20.92 -8.09 7.46
CA SER A 594 19.51 -8.35 7.94
C SER A 594 18.43 -7.69 7.04
N ASN A 595 17.12 -8.06 6.97
CA ASN A 595 16.19 -8.80 7.86
C ASN A 595 15.20 -9.83 7.17
N VAL A 596 14.45 -10.61 7.97
CA VAL A 596 13.65 -11.87 7.69
C VAL A 596 14.38 -12.91 6.86
N LEU A 597 14.34 -12.85 5.51
CA LEU A 597 15.27 -13.64 4.69
C LEU A 597 16.70 -13.35 5.10
N SER A 598 16.98 -12.10 5.44
CA SER A 598 18.26 -11.70 5.98
C SER A 598 18.30 -11.70 7.52
N THR A 599 17.21 -11.96 8.26
CA THR A 599 17.37 -12.50 9.63
C THR A 599 18.02 -13.88 9.50
N ILE A 600 17.57 -14.71 8.55
CA ILE A 600 18.21 -15.97 8.18
C ILE A 600 19.64 -15.74 7.66
N ASP A 601 19.89 -14.77 6.77
CA ASP A 601 21.25 -14.50 6.27
C ASP A 601 22.20 -13.93 7.35
N ALA A 602 21.69 -13.11 8.29
CA ALA A 602 22.43 -12.62 9.45
C ALA A 602 22.76 -13.74 10.45
N MET A 603 21.95 -14.80 10.49
CA MET A 603 22.32 -16.02 11.21
C MET A 603 23.35 -16.84 10.43
N LYS A 604 23.18 -17.04 9.11
CA LYS A 604 24.16 -17.71 8.23
C LYS A 604 25.56 -17.06 8.29
N LEU A 605 25.62 -15.77 8.57
CA LEU A 605 26.85 -15.06 8.85
C LEU A 605 27.62 -15.48 10.07
N CYS A 606 26.94 -15.92 11.12
CA CYS A 606 27.59 -16.41 12.31
C CYS A 606 28.39 -17.69 11.98
N ASN A 607 28.10 -18.34 10.84
CA ASN A 607 28.91 -19.38 10.22
C ASN A 607 29.92 -18.90 9.15
N GLY A 608 29.80 -17.68 8.64
CA GLY A 608 30.63 -17.15 7.56
C GLY A 608 31.93 -16.52 8.05
N GLY A 609 33.08 -17.17 7.82
CA GLY A 609 34.39 -16.65 8.22
C GLY A 609 34.66 -16.86 9.71
N LYS A 610 34.87 -15.78 10.48
CA LYS A 610 34.93 -15.85 11.94
C LYS A 610 33.53 -15.99 12.54
N ALA A 611 33.38 -16.78 13.61
CA ALA A 611 32.15 -16.87 14.39
C ALA A 611 31.74 -15.48 14.94
N LYS A 612 30.43 -15.22 15.03
CA LYS A 612 29.86 -13.92 15.47
C LYS A 612 28.75 -14.13 16.49
N LEU A 613 28.58 -13.14 17.37
CA LEU A 613 27.42 -13.02 18.25
C LEU A 613 26.29 -12.34 17.47
N PHE A 614 25.04 -12.73 17.76
CA PHE A 614 23.86 -12.21 17.07
C PHE A 614 22.92 -11.50 18.06
N SER A 615 22.42 -10.32 17.69
CA SER A 615 21.45 -9.60 18.52
C SER A 615 20.36 -8.98 17.66
N PHE A 616 19.13 -9.08 18.13
CA PHE A 616 17.93 -8.69 17.38
C PHE A 616 16.99 -7.87 18.26
N VAL A 617 16.55 -6.69 17.80
CA VAL A 617 15.47 -5.94 18.46
C VAL A 617 14.16 -6.45 17.91
N SER A 618 13.27 -6.93 18.78
CA SER A 618 11.92 -7.32 18.43
C SER A 618 10.96 -6.15 18.67
N SER A 619 10.29 -5.68 17.62
CA SER A 619 9.33 -4.59 17.69
C SER A 619 7.90 -5.10 17.96
N THR A 620 7.71 -5.79 19.08
CA THR A 620 6.39 -6.01 19.68
C THR A 620 6.22 -5.01 20.81
N SER A 621 5.62 -3.85 20.50
CA SER A 621 5.26 -2.84 21.51
C SER A 621 4.37 -3.47 22.56
N THR A 622 4.91 -3.64 23.77
CA THR A 622 4.24 -4.30 24.88
C THR A 622 3.21 -3.36 25.50
N LEU A 623 1.98 -3.39 24.98
CA LEU A 623 0.82 -2.92 25.75
C LEU A 623 0.73 -3.82 26.99
N ASP A 624 0.75 -3.19 28.17
CA ASP A 624 0.89 -3.84 29.48
C ASP A 624 -0.39 -4.60 29.91
N THR A 625 -0.79 -5.64 29.17
CA THR A 625 -1.99 -6.46 29.51
C THR A 625 -1.80 -7.96 29.36
N ASP A 626 -2.49 -8.72 30.22
CA ASP A 626 -2.61 -10.19 30.10
C ASP A 626 -3.11 -10.59 28.69
N HIS A 627 -4.00 -9.79 28.09
CA HIS A 627 -4.44 -10.01 26.71
C HIS A 627 -3.29 -9.86 25.70
N TYR A 628 -2.41 -8.86 25.83
CA TYR A 628 -1.29 -8.68 24.90
C TYR A 628 -0.11 -9.60 25.17
N VAL A 629 0.10 -10.03 26.41
CA VAL A 629 1.07 -11.10 26.73
C VAL A 629 0.56 -12.44 26.21
N HIS A 630 -0.70 -12.81 26.47
CA HIS A 630 -1.30 -13.98 25.86
C HIS A 630 -1.39 -13.87 24.33
N LEU A 631 -1.65 -12.71 23.74
CA LEU A 631 -1.60 -12.52 22.30
C LEU A 631 -0.17 -12.64 21.75
N SER A 632 0.85 -12.21 22.50
CA SER A 632 2.26 -12.43 22.13
C SER A 632 2.61 -13.91 22.18
N ASP A 633 2.28 -14.61 23.27
CA ASP A 633 2.47 -16.06 23.42
C ASP A 633 1.66 -16.86 22.39
N GLU A 634 0.42 -16.45 22.09
CA GLU A 634 -0.41 -17.04 21.05
C GLU A 634 0.12 -16.72 19.64
N GLN A 635 0.63 -15.52 19.35
CA GLN A 635 1.32 -15.24 18.09
C GLN A 635 2.62 -16.03 17.96
N THR A 636 3.31 -16.30 19.07
CA THR A 636 4.47 -17.20 19.15
C THR A 636 4.08 -18.68 19.06
N ALA A 637 2.85 -19.08 19.43
CA ALA A 637 2.34 -20.45 19.32
C ALA A 637 1.51 -20.73 18.04
N THR A 638 1.03 -19.68 17.35
CA THR A 638 0.21 -19.75 16.13
C THR A 638 0.89 -19.14 14.90
N GLY A 639 2.07 -18.52 15.07
CA GLY A 639 2.94 -18.02 14.00
C GLY A 639 2.60 -16.63 13.45
N ARG A 640 1.48 -16.01 13.84
CA ARG A 640 0.92 -14.80 13.18
C ARG A 640 1.69 -13.48 13.40
N GLY A 641 2.93 -13.52 13.89
CA GLY A 641 3.77 -12.32 14.04
C GLY A 641 5.28 -12.55 14.26
N ALA A 642 5.69 -13.72 14.79
CA ALA A 642 7.03 -13.90 15.36
C ALA A 642 7.99 -14.82 14.58
N VAL A 643 7.80 -15.00 13.26
CA VAL A 643 8.62 -15.93 12.44
C VAL A 643 10.13 -15.70 12.58
N SER A 644 10.58 -14.44 12.72
CA SER A 644 12.00 -14.14 12.95
C SER A 644 12.51 -14.66 14.31
N GLU A 645 11.79 -14.43 15.42
CA GLU A 645 12.21 -14.90 16.74
C GLU A 645 12.23 -16.43 16.82
N GLN A 646 11.22 -17.10 16.25
CA GLN A 646 11.15 -18.56 16.21
C GLN A 646 12.34 -19.17 15.43
N LEU A 647 12.72 -18.57 14.29
CA LEU A 647 13.89 -18.99 13.51
C LEU A 647 15.20 -18.73 14.27
N ILE A 648 15.30 -17.63 15.04
CA ILE A 648 16.46 -17.36 15.91
C ILE A 648 16.54 -18.36 17.06
N TRP A 649 15.41 -18.78 17.63
CA TRP A 649 15.35 -19.86 18.62
C TRP A 649 15.81 -21.21 18.05
N GLU A 650 15.35 -21.58 16.84
CA GLU A 650 15.82 -22.79 16.16
C GLU A 650 17.30 -22.72 15.80
N ALA A 651 17.82 -21.56 15.40
CA ALA A 651 19.26 -21.36 15.22
C ALA A 651 20.03 -21.45 16.55
N GLY A 652 19.46 -20.97 17.66
CA GLY A 652 20.00 -21.11 19.01
C GLY A 652 20.16 -22.57 19.44
N LYS A 653 19.13 -23.39 19.20
CA LYS A 653 19.20 -24.86 19.40
C LYS A 653 20.31 -25.53 18.57
N ARG A 654 20.66 -24.93 17.41
CA ARG A 654 21.75 -25.38 16.53
C ARG A 654 23.12 -24.76 16.86
N GLY A 655 23.23 -23.99 17.94
CA GLY A 655 24.50 -23.46 18.47
C GLY A 655 24.74 -21.96 18.23
N LEU A 656 23.76 -21.21 17.73
CA LEU A 656 23.86 -19.74 17.65
C LEU A 656 23.90 -19.15 19.06
N ARG A 657 24.71 -18.11 19.29
CA ARG A 657 24.79 -17.40 20.56
C ARG A 657 24.39 -15.93 20.39
N GLY A 658 23.55 -15.43 21.29
CA GLY A 658 22.95 -14.12 21.10
C GLY A 658 21.85 -13.72 22.09
N ALA A 659 21.13 -12.67 21.73
CA ALA A 659 20.01 -12.14 22.48
C ALA A 659 18.91 -11.60 21.56
N PHE A 660 17.66 -11.67 22.00
CA PHE A 660 16.55 -10.92 21.41
C PHE A 660 16.05 -9.91 22.45
N VAL A 661 16.22 -8.63 22.12
CA VAL A 661 15.94 -7.50 22.99
C VAL A 661 14.52 -7.05 22.72
N ARG A 662 13.69 -7.05 23.77
CA ARG A 662 12.28 -6.66 23.73
C ARG A 662 12.11 -5.41 24.60
N PRO A 663 12.21 -4.21 24.03
CA PRO A 663 11.93 -2.98 24.77
C PRO A 663 10.44 -2.77 24.97
N GLY A 664 10.11 -1.92 25.94
CA GLY A 664 8.83 -1.22 25.99
C GLY A 664 8.70 -0.14 24.91
N TYR A 665 7.86 0.85 25.14
CA TYR A 665 7.68 2.01 24.27
C TYR A 665 8.96 2.85 24.23
N ILE A 666 9.44 3.14 23.03
CA ILE A 666 10.72 3.83 22.84
C ILE A 666 10.40 5.31 22.61
N LEU A 667 10.54 6.10 23.68
CA LEU A 667 10.38 7.56 23.60
C LEU A 667 11.70 8.24 23.21
N GLY A 668 11.80 9.55 23.42
CA GLY A 668 12.91 10.35 22.93
C GLY A 668 14.26 10.06 23.60
N SER A 669 15.29 10.76 23.14
CA SER A 669 16.59 10.76 23.82
C SER A 669 16.58 11.68 25.04
N CYS A 670 16.98 11.17 26.20
CA CYS A 670 17.06 11.93 27.44
C CYS A 670 18.01 13.15 27.32
N HIS A 671 19.00 13.07 26.42
CA HIS A 671 19.97 14.13 26.16
C HIS A 671 19.43 15.24 25.24
N SER A 672 18.96 14.88 24.03
CA SER A 672 18.59 15.87 22.99
C SER A 672 17.11 16.24 22.96
N GLY A 673 16.25 15.47 23.64
CA GLY A 673 14.80 15.55 23.48
C GLY A 673 14.27 14.98 22.16
N ALA A 674 15.16 14.62 21.22
CA ALA A 674 14.78 14.12 19.91
C ALA A 674 13.92 12.86 20.05
N SER A 675 12.71 12.90 19.49
CA SER A 675 11.64 11.92 19.73
C SER A 675 11.09 11.39 18.42
N ASN A 676 10.77 10.09 18.39
CA ASN A 676 10.08 9.49 17.26
C ASN A 676 8.60 9.87 17.25
N THR A 677 8.13 10.49 16.17
CA THR A 677 6.71 10.86 15.98
C THR A 677 5.80 9.67 15.77
N ASP A 678 6.36 8.52 15.38
CA ASP A 678 5.60 7.33 14.98
C ASP A 678 5.39 6.33 16.14
N ASP A 679 6.04 6.53 17.30
CA ASP A 679 5.79 5.69 18.48
C ASP A 679 4.49 6.12 19.17
N PHE A 680 3.57 5.17 19.34
CA PHE A 680 2.21 5.32 19.88
C PHE A 680 2.02 6.36 21.00
N LEU A 681 2.96 6.48 21.93
CA LEU A 681 2.84 7.44 23.04
C LEU A 681 2.93 8.91 22.61
N VAL A 682 3.61 9.22 21.51
CA VAL A 682 3.76 10.60 21.00
C VAL A 682 2.49 11.08 20.27
N PRO A 683 1.86 10.30 19.37
CA PRO A 683 0.49 10.55 18.92
C PRO A 683 -0.53 10.57 20.05
N PHE A 684 -0.33 9.83 21.15
CA PHE A 684 -1.20 9.89 22.33
C PHE A 684 -1.22 11.30 22.93
N TRP A 685 -0.05 11.87 23.20
CA TRP A 685 0.06 13.25 23.69
C TRP A 685 -0.60 14.25 22.74
N LYS A 686 -0.27 14.17 21.44
CA LYS A 686 -0.88 15.01 20.41
C LYS A 686 -2.40 14.88 20.38
N GLY A 687 -2.90 13.65 20.50
CA GLY A 687 -4.32 13.34 20.55
C GLY A 687 -5.04 13.92 21.77
N CYS A 688 -4.41 13.91 22.95
CA CYS A 688 -4.94 14.58 24.13
C CYS A 688 -5.05 16.10 23.91
N VAL A 689 -4.04 16.71 23.29
CA VAL A 689 -4.02 18.14 22.95
C VAL A 689 -5.11 18.48 21.93
N GLN A 690 -5.26 17.69 20.85
CA GLN A 690 -6.30 17.88 19.83
C GLN A 690 -7.72 17.70 20.38
N LEU A 691 -7.96 16.74 21.28
CA LEU A 691 -9.26 16.52 21.92
C LEU A 691 -9.56 17.50 23.07
N GLY A 692 -8.56 18.27 23.50
CA GLY A 692 -8.62 19.19 24.65
C GLY A 692 -8.88 18.48 25.98
N VAL A 693 -8.52 17.20 26.12
CA VAL A 693 -8.72 16.35 27.31
C VAL A 693 -7.71 15.21 27.32
N ARG A 694 -7.40 14.67 28.52
CA ARG A 694 -6.62 13.43 28.67
C ARG A 694 -7.39 12.38 29.49
N PRO A 695 -7.29 11.08 29.18
CA PRO A 695 -7.97 10.03 29.92
C PRO A 695 -7.26 9.73 31.25
N LEU A 696 -8.05 9.35 32.27
CA LEU A 696 -7.56 8.65 33.44
C LEU A 696 -7.32 7.17 33.09
N ILE A 697 -6.04 6.78 32.96
CA ILE A 697 -5.61 5.39 32.75
C ILE A 697 -4.58 5.06 33.84
N VAL A 698 -4.90 4.11 34.72
CA VAL A 698 -4.10 3.82 35.93
C VAL A 698 -3.06 2.71 35.74
N ASN A 699 -3.08 2.03 34.59
CA ASN A 699 -2.11 1.02 34.20
C ASN A 699 -0.71 1.62 34.13
N SER A 700 0.33 0.79 34.36
CA SER A 700 1.68 1.20 34.01
C SER A 700 1.79 1.43 32.50
N VAL A 701 2.78 2.23 32.12
CA VAL A 701 3.30 2.27 30.78
C VAL A 701 4.79 1.97 30.86
N ASN A 702 5.22 0.87 30.22
CA ASN A 702 6.63 0.56 30.07
C ASN A 702 7.30 1.51 29.05
N ALA A 703 7.41 2.80 29.38
CA ALA A 703 7.99 3.84 28.53
C ALA A 703 9.46 4.08 28.91
N ILE A 704 10.36 3.95 27.92
CA ILE A 704 11.80 3.85 28.14
C ILE A 704 12.52 4.88 27.25
N PRO A 705 13.55 5.60 27.77
CA PRO A 705 14.42 6.43 26.94
C PRO A 705 15.14 5.59 25.87
N VAL A 706 15.26 6.10 24.64
CA VAL A 706 15.96 5.39 23.56
C VAL A 706 17.44 5.13 23.90
N ASP A 707 18.08 6.01 24.68
CA ASP A 707 19.46 5.85 25.17
C ASP A 707 19.61 4.56 25.99
N HIS A 708 18.67 4.28 26.90
CA HIS A 708 18.70 3.07 27.72
C HIS A 708 18.47 1.80 26.89
N VAL A 709 17.50 1.84 25.96
CA VAL A 709 17.26 0.71 25.04
C VAL A 709 18.50 0.42 24.18
N ALA A 710 19.19 1.47 23.71
CA ALA A 710 20.44 1.33 22.97
C ALA A 710 21.55 0.72 23.84
N LYS A 711 21.74 1.22 25.06
CA LYS A 711 22.72 0.73 26.04
C LYS A 711 22.51 -0.76 26.36
N VAL A 712 21.30 -1.17 26.72
CA VAL A 712 20.96 -2.58 27.00
C VAL A 712 21.17 -3.46 25.77
N PHE A 713 20.84 -2.97 24.57
CA PHE A 713 21.09 -3.72 23.34
C PHE A 713 22.59 -3.96 23.10
N VAL A 714 23.42 -2.93 23.18
CA VAL A 714 24.88 -3.05 22.98
C VAL A 714 25.51 -3.93 24.06
N ALA A 715 25.12 -3.75 25.32
CA ALA A 715 25.52 -4.62 26.43
C ALA A 715 25.16 -6.10 26.16
N SER A 716 23.95 -6.37 25.67
CA SER A 716 23.50 -7.73 25.32
C SER A 716 24.28 -8.35 24.14
N ALA A 717 24.76 -7.53 23.20
CA ALA A 717 25.54 -7.97 22.05
C ALA A 717 27.01 -8.27 22.41
N LEU A 718 27.58 -7.53 23.35
CA LEU A 718 28.94 -7.73 23.87
C LEU A 718 29.03 -8.84 24.93
N ASN A 719 27.96 -9.02 25.72
CA ASN A 719 27.92 -9.88 26.89
C ASN A 719 26.77 -10.91 26.86
N PRO A 720 26.49 -11.62 25.74
CA PRO A 720 25.32 -12.49 25.65
C PRO A 720 25.44 -13.71 26.57
N LEU A 721 24.33 -13.96 27.26
CA LEU A 721 24.08 -15.14 28.08
C LEU A 721 24.25 -16.44 27.25
N PRO A 722 24.42 -17.61 27.90
CA PRO A 722 24.57 -18.88 27.18
C PRO A 722 23.36 -19.20 26.29
N GLY A 723 23.59 -19.48 25.00
CA GLY A 723 22.53 -19.73 24.01
C GLY A 723 21.96 -18.44 23.41
N VAL A 724 20.65 -18.42 23.13
CA VAL A 724 19.91 -17.23 22.68
C VAL A 724 18.81 -16.95 23.70
N ASN A 725 18.80 -15.75 24.27
CA ASN A 725 17.95 -15.40 25.43
C ASN A 725 17.11 -14.14 25.18
N VAL A 726 15.93 -14.07 25.82
CA VAL A 726 15.14 -12.83 25.89
C VAL A 726 15.88 -11.83 26.77
N VAL A 727 15.96 -10.58 26.34
CA VAL A 727 16.36 -9.44 27.19
C VAL A 727 15.21 -8.44 27.14
N HIS A 728 14.30 -8.52 28.11
CA HIS A 728 13.27 -7.50 28.28
C HIS A 728 13.94 -6.21 28.78
N VAL A 729 13.67 -5.09 28.13
CA VAL A 729 14.02 -3.77 28.65
C VAL A 729 12.78 -3.19 29.29
N THR A 730 12.91 -2.73 30.54
CA THR A 730 11.80 -2.26 31.36
C THR A 730 12.15 -0.94 32.02
N ALA A 731 11.17 -0.05 32.13
CA ALA A 731 11.33 1.24 32.76
C ALA A 731 11.51 1.11 34.29
N HIS A 732 12.48 1.83 34.85
CA HIS A 732 12.71 1.90 36.29
C HIS A 732 12.88 3.37 36.74
N PRO A 733 11.89 3.99 37.41
CA PRO A 733 10.57 3.45 37.75
C PRO A 733 9.64 3.34 36.51
N ARG A 734 8.63 2.45 36.59
CA ARG A 734 7.52 2.42 35.63
C ARG A 734 6.53 3.53 35.96
N LEU A 735 6.32 4.47 35.03
CA LEU A 735 5.25 5.46 35.14
C LEU A 735 3.89 4.79 34.95
N ARG A 736 2.84 5.37 35.54
CA ARG A 736 1.46 5.13 35.11
C ARG A 736 1.10 5.99 33.91
N MET A 737 0.18 5.53 33.08
CA MET A 737 -0.28 6.28 31.91
C MET A 737 -0.87 7.64 32.33
N ASN A 738 -1.63 7.73 33.41
CA ASN A 738 -2.14 9.02 33.91
C ASN A 738 -1.02 9.96 34.40
N GLU A 739 0.05 9.44 35.00
CA GLU A 739 1.23 10.23 35.39
C GLU A 739 1.94 10.77 34.15
N PHE A 740 2.17 9.92 33.15
CA PHE A 740 2.76 10.28 31.86
C PHE A 740 1.95 11.35 31.10
N LEU A 741 0.62 11.23 31.08
CA LEU A 741 -0.26 12.20 30.42
C LEU A 741 -0.46 13.47 31.25
N SER A 742 -0.30 13.42 32.58
CA SER A 742 -0.41 14.60 33.46
C SER A 742 0.66 15.66 33.18
N ALA A 743 1.80 15.25 32.62
CA ALA A 743 2.89 16.15 32.27
C ALA A 743 2.46 17.25 31.28
N LEU A 744 1.54 16.96 30.35
CA LEU A 744 0.98 17.96 29.43
C LEU A 744 0.39 19.16 30.20
N GLY A 745 -0.42 18.88 31.24
CA GLY A 745 -0.98 19.93 32.09
C GLY A 745 0.07 20.71 32.89
N TYR A 746 1.11 20.01 33.39
CA TYR A 746 2.21 20.63 34.13
C TYR A 746 3.04 21.61 33.27
N TYR A 747 3.19 21.33 31.98
CA TYR A 747 3.87 22.18 31.00
C TYR A 747 2.93 23.14 30.23
N GLY A 748 1.69 23.34 30.69
CA GLY A 748 0.81 24.40 30.21
C GLY A 748 -0.08 24.05 29.02
N TYR A 749 -0.22 22.78 28.65
CA TYR A 749 -1.26 22.34 27.72
C TYR A 749 -2.61 22.23 28.44
N ASN A 750 -3.67 22.83 27.88
CA ASN A 750 -5.01 22.79 28.45
C ASN A 750 -5.71 21.45 28.15
N VAL A 751 -5.31 20.39 28.87
CA VAL A 751 -5.85 19.03 28.74
C VAL A 751 -6.32 18.49 30.10
N PRO A 752 -7.50 18.92 30.60
CA PRO A 752 -8.07 18.39 31.83
C PRO A 752 -8.22 16.86 31.79
N GLU A 753 -8.03 16.23 32.94
CA GLU A 753 -8.27 14.80 33.13
C GLU A 753 -9.76 14.51 33.12
N VAL A 754 -10.15 13.45 32.41
CA VAL A 754 -11.52 12.94 32.34
C VAL A 754 -11.50 11.41 32.43
N ASP A 755 -12.62 10.79 32.83
CA ASP A 755 -12.77 9.34 32.79
C ASP A 755 -12.48 8.76 31.40
N TYR A 756 -11.94 7.54 31.35
CA TYR A 756 -11.55 6.89 30.10
C TYR A 756 -12.69 6.87 29.08
N ASP A 757 -13.93 6.58 29.51
CA ASP A 757 -15.09 6.54 28.62
C ASP A 757 -15.49 7.91 28.07
N VAL A 758 -15.24 9.00 28.82
CA VAL A 758 -15.47 10.38 28.35
C VAL A 758 -14.45 10.75 27.27
N TRP A 759 -13.17 10.41 27.49
CA TRP A 759 -12.12 10.61 26.49
C TRP A 759 -12.34 9.75 25.24
N LYS A 760 -12.65 8.47 25.43
CA LYS A 760 -12.97 7.52 24.36
C LYS A 760 -14.15 8.01 23.52
N THR A 761 -15.23 8.48 24.15
CA THR A 761 -16.38 9.07 23.44
C THR A 761 -15.98 10.27 22.61
N LYS A 762 -15.09 11.14 23.12
CA LYS A 762 -14.53 12.26 22.36
C LYS A 762 -13.68 11.80 21.17
N LEU A 763 -12.82 10.79 21.35
CA LEU A 763 -12.01 10.19 20.28
C LEU A 763 -12.90 9.55 19.20
N GLU A 764 -13.90 8.77 19.58
CA GLU A 764 -14.89 8.19 18.67
C GLU A 764 -15.62 9.27 17.87
N ASN A 765 -16.08 10.33 18.53
CA ASN A 765 -16.78 11.44 17.87
C ASN A 765 -15.85 12.20 16.90
N PHE A 766 -14.59 12.44 17.26
CA PHE A 766 -13.59 13.08 16.40
C PHE A 766 -13.31 12.24 15.15
N VAL A 767 -13.08 10.94 15.31
CA VAL A 767 -12.84 10.03 14.18
C VAL A 767 -14.09 9.86 13.31
N SER A 768 -15.28 9.88 13.90
CA SER A 768 -16.57 9.77 13.19
C SER A 768 -17.06 11.07 12.54
N ALA A 769 -16.44 12.22 12.83
CA ALA A 769 -16.80 13.50 12.21
C ALA A 769 -16.60 13.47 10.68
N GLY A 770 -17.37 14.29 9.96
CA GLY A 770 -17.34 14.36 8.50
C GLY A 770 -16.01 14.84 7.92
N SER A 771 -15.83 14.69 6.60
CA SER A 771 -14.58 15.03 5.90
C SER A 771 -14.21 16.52 5.94
N THR A 772 -15.19 17.43 6.09
CA THR A 772 -14.99 18.88 5.93
C THR A 772 -14.05 19.53 6.95
N GLU A 773 -13.78 18.89 8.08
CA GLU A 773 -12.87 19.38 9.12
C GLU A 773 -11.50 18.67 9.11
N LYS A 774 -11.30 17.67 8.24
CA LYS A 774 -10.15 16.75 8.30
C LYS A 774 -8.94 17.13 7.44
N ASP A 775 -9.10 18.07 6.51
CA ASP A 775 -8.03 18.45 5.56
C ASP A 775 -6.97 19.42 6.15
N GLN A 776 -7.15 19.91 7.39
CA GLN A 776 -6.20 20.86 8.02
C GLN A 776 -5.32 20.26 9.12
N GLU A 777 -5.62 19.08 9.68
CA GLU A 777 -4.80 18.47 10.73
C GLU A 777 -4.40 17.02 10.41
N GLN A 778 -3.09 16.80 10.28
CA GLN A 778 -2.52 15.48 10.02
C GLN A 778 -2.97 14.45 11.07
N SER A 779 -3.44 13.31 10.57
CA SER A 779 -4.27 12.27 11.21
C SER A 779 -3.63 11.47 12.37
N ALA A 780 -3.05 12.15 13.36
CA ALA A 780 -2.39 11.53 14.52
C ALA A 780 -3.35 10.75 15.44
N LEU A 781 -4.66 10.96 15.32
CA LEU A 781 -5.69 10.27 16.11
C LEU A 781 -6.13 8.91 15.54
N MET A 782 -5.87 8.64 14.25
CA MET A 782 -6.22 7.34 13.65
C MET A 782 -5.38 6.15 14.18
N PRO A 783 -4.08 6.29 14.51
CA PRO A 783 -3.34 5.23 15.21
C PRO A 783 -3.93 4.88 16.59
N LEU A 784 -4.48 5.85 17.33
CA LEU A 784 -5.12 5.63 18.64
C LEU A 784 -6.49 4.95 18.54
N PHE A 785 -7.05 4.85 17.34
CA PHE A 785 -8.38 4.31 17.07
C PHE A 785 -8.64 2.93 17.68
N HIS A 786 -7.61 2.08 17.76
CA HIS A 786 -7.73 0.76 18.35
C HIS A 786 -8.12 0.79 19.85
N MET A 787 -7.82 1.87 20.58
CA MET A 787 -8.31 2.10 21.95
C MET A 787 -9.81 2.44 21.99
N ALA A 788 -10.28 3.11 20.94
CA ALA A 788 -11.69 3.42 20.69
C ALA A 788 -12.47 2.27 20.02
N THR A 789 -11.82 1.18 19.59
CA THR A 789 -12.50 -0.07 19.21
C THR A 789 -12.39 -1.19 20.25
N SER A 790 -11.25 -1.35 20.93
CA SER A 790 -11.02 -2.42 21.90
C SER A 790 -11.27 -1.99 23.34
N ASN A 791 -11.81 -2.87 24.18
CA ASN A 791 -11.89 -2.64 25.64
C ASN A 791 -10.49 -2.87 26.27
N LEU A 792 -9.73 -1.80 26.53
CA LEU A 792 -8.63 -1.87 27.48
C LEU A 792 -9.22 -2.12 28.88
N PRO A 793 -8.94 -3.26 29.55
CA PRO A 793 -9.54 -3.52 30.85
C PRO A 793 -8.95 -2.57 31.90
N LEU A 794 -9.82 -1.80 32.57
CA LEU A 794 -9.44 -0.88 33.66
C LEU A 794 -8.76 -1.61 34.83
N SER A 795 -9.00 -2.91 34.96
CA SER A 795 -8.42 -3.81 35.96
C SER A 795 -7.14 -4.51 35.51
N THR A 796 -6.55 -4.12 34.36
CA THR A 796 -5.36 -4.81 33.88
C THR A 796 -4.14 -4.48 34.74
N HIS A 797 -3.67 -5.49 35.47
CA HIS A 797 -2.35 -5.46 36.04
C HIS A 797 -1.33 -5.74 34.95
N ALA A 798 -0.34 -4.86 34.81
CA ALA A 798 0.82 -5.15 33.99
C ALA A 798 1.55 -6.35 34.62
N PRO A 799 1.77 -7.47 33.90
CA PRO A 799 2.66 -8.50 34.40
C PRO A 799 4.06 -7.90 34.59
N GLU A 800 4.73 -8.29 35.67
CA GLU A 800 6.12 -7.88 35.92
C GLU A 800 7.02 -8.53 34.86
N LEU A 801 7.20 -7.84 33.73
CA LEU A 801 8.20 -8.17 32.72
C LEU A 801 9.55 -8.38 33.40
N ASP A 802 10.08 -9.58 33.20
CA ASP A 802 11.29 -10.08 33.83
C ASP A 802 12.54 -9.60 33.08
N ASP A 803 13.23 -8.66 33.72
CA ASP A 803 14.42 -7.98 33.25
C ASP A 803 15.72 -8.59 33.80
N ARG A 804 15.68 -9.74 34.50
CA ARG A 804 16.88 -10.34 35.12
C ARG A 804 18.04 -10.52 34.14
N ASN A 805 17.70 -10.75 32.87
CA ASN A 805 18.67 -10.88 31.78
C ASN A 805 19.26 -9.53 31.34
N ALA A 806 18.48 -8.44 31.38
CA ALA A 806 19.00 -7.08 31.17
C ALA A 806 19.94 -6.67 32.31
N VAL A 807 19.54 -6.91 33.57
CA VAL A 807 20.39 -6.72 34.76
C VAL A 807 21.70 -7.49 34.62
N ALA A 808 21.64 -8.76 34.21
CA ALA A 808 22.83 -9.60 34.05
C ALA A 808 23.79 -9.12 32.94
N VAL A 809 23.27 -8.71 31.77
CA VAL A 809 24.14 -8.20 30.69
C VAL A 809 24.70 -6.81 31.00
N LEU A 810 23.95 -5.96 31.71
CA LEU A 810 24.43 -4.64 32.14
C LEU A 810 25.55 -4.74 33.18
N LYS A 811 25.45 -5.64 34.17
CA LYS A 811 26.55 -5.89 35.13
C LYS A 811 27.81 -6.40 34.43
N ALA A 812 27.66 -7.35 33.52
CA ALA A 812 28.77 -7.84 32.71
C ALA A 812 29.37 -6.75 31.80
N ASP A 813 28.58 -5.77 31.38
CA ASP A 813 29.05 -4.62 30.59
C ASP A 813 29.79 -3.58 31.44
N ALA A 814 29.32 -3.34 32.67
CA ALA A 814 30.00 -2.55 33.68
C ALA A 814 31.39 -3.13 33.99
N ASP A 815 31.46 -4.43 34.28
CA ASP A 815 32.70 -5.14 34.62
C ASP A 815 33.71 -5.19 33.46
N ARG A 816 33.26 -5.15 32.20
CA ARG A 816 34.10 -5.46 31.03
C ARG A 816 34.34 -4.31 30.06
N TRP A 817 33.46 -3.31 30.01
CA TRP A 817 33.45 -2.29 28.94
C TRP A 817 33.28 -0.85 29.43
N THR A 818 32.31 -0.58 30.31
CA THR A 818 31.93 0.80 30.64
C THR A 818 32.47 1.28 31.99
N GLY A 819 32.69 0.38 32.95
CA GLY A 819 32.97 0.74 34.35
C GLY A 819 31.78 1.34 35.09
N VAL A 820 30.57 1.35 34.50
CA VAL A 820 29.35 1.98 35.03
C VAL A 820 28.26 0.93 35.16
N ASP A 821 27.81 0.65 36.39
CA ASP A 821 26.73 -0.28 36.67
C ASP A 821 25.35 0.39 36.56
N ASP A 822 24.81 0.38 35.34
CA ASP A 822 23.44 0.84 35.03
C ASP A 822 22.36 -0.24 35.28
N SER A 823 22.70 -1.37 35.93
CA SER A 823 21.79 -2.51 36.10
C SER A 823 20.60 -2.29 37.04
N ALA A 824 20.51 -1.11 37.66
CA ALA A 824 19.30 -0.63 38.34
C ALA A 824 18.15 -0.30 37.36
N GLY A 825 18.46 -0.19 36.05
CA GLY A 825 17.51 0.20 35.02
C GLY A 825 17.31 1.72 34.95
N GLU A 826 16.53 2.16 33.97
CA GLU A 826 16.29 3.57 33.70
C GLU A 826 14.84 3.76 33.23
N GLY A 827 14.22 4.86 33.64
CA GLY A 827 12.83 5.20 33.34
C GLY A 827 12.71 6.68 33.00
N ILE A 828 11.57 7.07 32.44
CA ILE A 828 11.39 8.44 31.96
C ILE A 828 11.12 9.39 33.13
N THR A 829 11.96 10.42 33.25
CA THR A 829 11.82 11.48 34.25
C THR A 829 10.94 12.64 33.74
N ARG A 830 10.65 13.62 34.61
CA ARG A 830 9.95 14.83 34.19
C ARG A 830 10.86 15.73 33.34
N GLU A 831 12.15 15.77 33.68
CA GLU A 831 13.20 16.45 32.93
C GLU A 831 13.33 15.93 31.49
N ASP A 832 13.06 14.64 31.25
CA ASP A 832 13.05 14.08 29.91
C ASP A 832 11.79 14.50 29.14
N ILE A 833 10.62 14.46 29.80
CA ILE A 833 9.35 14.87 29.19
C ILE A 833 9.38 16.35 28.76
N GLU A 834 9.96 17.27 29.52
CA GLU A 834 10.08 18.67 29.07
C GLU A 834 10.94 18.83 27.81
N ARG A 835 11.99 18.01 27.65
CA ARG A 835 12.80 17.99 26.42
C ARG A 835 12.03 17.38 25.24
N TYR A 836 11.27 16.30 25.46
CA TYR A 836 10.43 15.69 24.42
C TYR A 836 9.33 16.66 23.95
N LEU A 837 8.61 17.28 24.87
CA LEU A 837 7.56 18.26 24.55
C LEU A 837 8.14 19.50 23.85
N ARG A 838 9.32 19.98 24.25
CA ARG A 838 10.05 21.05 23.55
C ARG A 838 10.33 20.66 22.11
N PHE A 839 10.97 19.51 21.89
CA PHE A 839 11.34 19.03 20.58
C PHE A 839 10.12 18.91 19.65
N LEU A 840 9.02 18.30 20.14
CA LEU A 840 7.78 18.13 19.38
C LEU A 840 7.10 19.45 19.00
N ALA A 841 7.26 20.50 19.82
CA ALA A 841 6.75 21.84 19.50
C ALA A 841 7.63 22.58 18.48
N GLU A 842 8.96 22.46 18.58
CA GLU A 842 9.93 23.06 17.65
C GLU A 842 9.77 22.49 16.22
N ILE A 843 9.59 21.17 16.09
CA ILE A 843 9.31 20.52 14.79
C ILE A 843 7.87 20.68 14.30
N LYS A 844 7.03 21.44 15.03
CA LYS A 844 5.59 21.68 14.74
C LYS A 844 4.73 20.40 14.71
N PHE A 845 5.18 19.31 15.30
CA PHE A 845 4.37 18.09 15.42
C PHE A 845 3.23 18.31 16.43
N MET A 846 3.52 19.02 17.52
CA MET A 846 2.55 19.54 18.48
C MET A 846 2.53 21.08 18.48
N PRO A 847 1.43 21.73 18.87
CA PRO A 847 1.41 23.17 19.11
C PRO A 847 2.24 23.54 20.37
N TRP A 848 2.60 24.81 20.51
CA TRP A 848 3.18 25.31 21.76
C TRP A 848 2.12 25.36 22.88
N PRO A 849 2.50 25.13 24.15
CA PRO A 849 1.59 25.30 25.29
C PRO A 849 1.17 26.77 25.44
N THR A 850 -0.11 26.99 25.72
CA THR A 850 -0.74 28.33 25.80
C THR A 850 -1.29 28.68 27.18
N GLY A 851 -1.33 27.70 28.10
CA GLY A 851 -1.79 27.87 29.48
C GLY A 851 -0.67 28.22 30.46
N ARG A 852 -1.04 28.37 31.74
CA ARG A 852 -0.06 28.53 32.83
C ARG A 852 0.55 27.18 33.16
N GLY A 853 1.85 27.03 32.96
CA GLY A 853 2.64 25.85 33.31
C GLY A 853 4.12 26.19 33.48
N ARG A 854 4.96 25.18 33.73
CA ARG A 854 6.42 25.35 33.69
C ARG A 854 6.86 25.55 32.23
N GLU A 855 7.77 26.50 32.00
CA GLU A 855 8.30 26.77 30.66
C GLU A 855 9.15 25.58 30.16
N LEU A 856 8.99 25.22 28.88
CA LEU A 856 9.76 24.16 28.25
C LEU A 856 11.20 24.66 28.01
N PRO A 857 12.24 23.97 28.54
CA PRO A 857 13.61 24.46 28.48
C PRO A 857 14.08 24.56 27.02
N PRO A 858 15.03 25.46 26.70
CA PRO A 858 15.61 25.52 25.37
C PRO A 858 16.40 24.24 25.07
N ILE A 859 16.16 23.64 23.90
CA ILE A 859 17.05 22.62 23.33
C ILE A 859 18.11 23.27 22.44
N PRO A 860 19.28 22.64 22.23
CA PRO A 860 20.34 23.17 21.38
C PRO A 860 19.84 23.52 19.96
N ALA A 861 20.16 24.73 19.51
CA ALA A 861 19.59 25.30 18.28
C ALA A 861 20.03 24.57 17.00
N ASP A 862 21.20 23.93 17.03
CA ASP A 862 21.73 23.05 15.99
C ASP A 862 20.84 21.81 15.77
N ILE A 863 20.21 21.27 16.81
CA ILE A 863 19.30 20.12 16.72
C ILE A 863 17.98 20.52 16.04
N VAL A 864 17.43 21.68 16.40
CA VAL A 864 16.22 22.24 15.75
C VAL A 864 16.51 22.61 14.29
N GLN A 865 17.64 23.25 14.02
CA GLN A 865 18.08 23.57 12.66
C GLN A 865 18.32 22.30 11.84
N ALA A 866 18.93 21.25 12.41
CA ALA A 866 19.15 20.00 11.70
C ALA A 866 17.84 19.29 11.37
N GLN A 867 16.82 19.30 12.25
CA GLN A 867 15.50 18.78 11.91
C GLN A 867 14.79 19.62 10.84
N ALA A 868 14.84 20.95 10.95
CA ALA A 868 14.25 21.85 9.95
C ALA A 868 14.93 21.77 8.58
N GLN A 869 16.23 21.46 8.53
CA GLN A 869 17.02 21.33 7.31
C GLN A 869 16.92 19.94 6.67
N TRP A 870 16.79 18.88 7.47
CA TRP A 870 16.94 17.49 6.99
C TRP A 870 15.69 16.61 7.18
N GLY A 871 14.63 17.08 7.83
CA GLY A 871 13.29 16.49 7.81
C GLY A 871 13.21 15.02 8.22
N LEU A 872 13.59 14.68 9.46
CA LEU A 872 13.74 13.29 9.90
C LEU A 872 12.61 12.83 10.83
N GLY A 873 11.40 12.75 10.27
CA GLY A 873 10.22 12.11 10.87
C GLY A 873 9.77 10.89 10.04
N GLY A 874 9.83 9.71 10.64
CA GLY A 874 9.30 8.46 10.06
C GLY A 874 10.20 7.74 9.05
N ARG A 875 9.73 6.56 8.59
CA ARG A 875 10.47 5.71 7.62
C ARG A 875 10.63 6.36 6.25
N ASP A 876 9.74 7.29 5.92
CA ASP A 876 9.66 7.99 4.64
C ASP A 876 10.30 9.38 4.74
N GLY A 877 11.58 9.41 5.08
CA GLY A 877 12.41 10.61 5.08
C GLY A 877 12.67 11.14 3.67
N ALA A 878 11.64 11.70 3.06
CA ALA A 878 11.64 12.44 1.80
C ALA A 878 11.26 13.90 2.10
N ALA A 879 12.31 14.73 2.26
CA ALA A 879 12.28 16.17 2.13
C ALA A 879 13.13 16.55 0.91
#